data_AF-A0A0G1YW94-F1
#
_entry.id   AF-A0A0G1YW94-F1
#
_cell.length_a   1.000
_cell.length_b   1.000
_cell.length_c   1.000
_cell.angle_alpha   90.00
_cell.angle_beta   90.00
_cell.angle_gamma   90.00
#
_symmetry.space_group_name_H-M   'P 1'
#
loop_
_entity.id
_entity.type
_entity.pdbx_description
1 polymer ?
#
loop_
_entity_poly.entity_id
_entity_poly.type
_entity_poly.pdbx_seq_one_letter_code
_entity_poly.pdbx_strand_id
1 'polypeptide(L)'
;MPPTLEKARVVEKFKSPEEELAYLRERVKEKESELETPENRFEGDRVAKREIAAYAQVPQATILHEAYVMPEHESIRHKLRLEPETHDVQMDELLKIVSTRGIRNALAVCAKLKNPHLDDDFHRMLTRYVAEGLPDAGTAPPEKVRRALDLVLFTVDPQAHGEREKQDQSQHRLEQVLSSSEQLYAGLISLIAPHEGFSLEIAVPEGTEAAILYLAVPRLKKDVAERLLSSVFPNARINEERGDYNIFNYEGEHAAAYATLADTPAYPIKTPEMFEHDPMNVLLAAFAKIAKHGEGAALQIVVSSEGDRYNQHYKKMLRRLEKGKTLHRALAVPESAIGEMLYDMSRMMLKTESQIKEEKDRAFRRQADKVAGEEIERKLKSRIGPVIIRLAASAPTKARAEDILGNLIAPFNQYDDPKGNHFVFKKVSSWGLNSFLRDFSFRIFDSSYAIPLNLSEITSLYHFTAERVHTSRELKRSFAKQAPAPVEMPGDGIVLGVNRYGAEERPVHFGVSDRLRHCYVIGQTGTGKTGLLKNMIIQDIKNGDGVAFIDPHGNDIEDVLAAIPPERAKDVIYFDPAYTARPMGLNMLEYDRARPEMKTFVVDEVYGIFRKLYADVPEAFGPMFEQYYRNAVQLVVEDPDTGSTFVEIPRVFADTAFRNLKLAHCKNPIIVQFWRKIAEQAQGDPSLENVAPYITSKFDVFLTNDIMRPVVSQEKSAFDFREIMDGKKIFLANLSKGRLGERNTSLLGLILVSKFLQAAFSRVDTKGDLPIFYLYIDEFQNFATPSIGTILSEARKYKLSLVIAHQFIAQLDEKIRDAVVGNVGTKAAFRVGTTDAEFLAKQFEPVFGQQDLENLPNRHAVCALLVNGVPARPFSLQTQNLPEFDFSTVPGLKELSYRTYGRDREEVEEEMRKKFEASYGKPTGSTVSPQAASDLGGALAGLPDPASLYQ
;
A
#
# COMPACT_ATOMS: atom_id res chain seq x y z
N MET A 1 0.89 13.59 -73.29
CA MET A 1 -0.07 14.19 -72.35
C MET A 1 0.27 13.69 -70.96
N PRO A 2 0.78 14.55 -70.07
CA PRO A 2 0.97 14.20 -68.67
C PRO A 2 -0.38 14.25 -67.92
N PRO A 3 -0.56 13.41 -66.90
CA PRO A 3 -1.79 13.38 -66.12
C PRO A 3 -1.96 14.70 -65.36
N THR A 4 -3.19 15.22 -65.44
CA THR A 4 -3.66 16.42 -64.76
C THR A 4 -3.45 16.31 -63.25
N LEU A 5 -2.66 17.25 -62.70
CA LEU A 5 -2.65 17.59 -61.29
C LEU A 5 -4.07 17.99 -60.88
N GLU A 6 -4.76 17.13 -60.14
CA GLU A 6 -5.91 17.53 -59.34
C GLU A 6 -5.48 18.67 -58.42
N LYS A 7 -6.26 19.76 -58.47
CA LYS A 7 -6.12 20.88 -57.54
C LYS A 7 -6.19 20.33 -56.12
N ALA A 8 -5.10 20.48 -55.37
CA ALA A 8 -5.10 20.27 -53.93
C ALA A 8 -6.27 21.06 -53.32
N ARG A 9 -7.26 20.35 -52.78
CA ARG A 9 -8.24 20.94 -51.85
C ARG A 9 -7.41 21.63 -50.77
N VAL A 10 -7.61 22.94 -50.60
CA VAL A 10 -7.13 23.65 -49.43
C VAL A 10 -7.84 23.01 -48.25
N VAL A 11 -7.15 22.16 -47.51
CA VAL A 11 -7.66 21.60 -46.25
C VAL A 11 -7.75 22.80 -45.31
N GLU A 12 -8.96 23.22 -44.94
CA GLU A 12 -9.10 24.13 -43.81
C GLU A 12 -8.44 23.46 -42.61
N LYS A 13 -7.48 24.15 -41.99
CA LYS A 13 -6.80 23.66 -40.80
C LYS A 13 -7.84 23.33 -39.71
N PHE A 14 -7.71 22.19 -39.04
CA PHE A 14 -8.67 21.76 -38.02
C PHE A 14 -8.71 22.75 -36.86
N LYS A 15 -9.92 23.20 -36.51
CA LYS A 15 -10.19 24.18 -35.46
C LYS A 15 -10.71 23.53 -34.18
N SER A 16 -10.88 22.21 -34.16
CA SER A 16 -11.17 21.46 -32.93
C SER A 16 -10.72 19.99 -33.02
N PRO A 17 -10.53 19.30 -31.87
CA PRO A 17 -10.23 17.87 -31.83
C PRO A 17 -11.32 17.00 -32.48
N GLU A 18 -12.59 17.44 -32.44
CA GLU A 18 -13.70 16.72 -33.08
C GLU A 18 -13.60 16.76 -34.61
N GLU A 19 -13.16 17.88 -35.19
CA GLU A 19 -12.93 18.00 -36.64
C GLU A 19 -11.76 17.12 -37.09
N GLU A 20 -10.67 17.10 -36.33
CA GLU A 20 -9.51 16.25 -36.57
C GLU A 20 -9.86 14.76 -36.50
N LEU A 21 -10.64 14.36 -35.49
CA LEU A 21 -11.09 12.97 -35.31
C LEU A 21 -12.09 12.55 -36.40
N ALA A 22 -12.97 13.44 -36.83
CA ALA A 22 -13.92 13.19 -37.91
C ALA A 22 -13.20 12.93 -39.24
N TYR A 23 -12.20 13.75 -39.57
CA TYR A 23 -11.35 13.57 -40.75
C TYR A 23 -10.61 12.23 -40.74
N LEU A 24 -10.02 11.83 -39.59
CA LEU A 24 -9.34 10.54 -39.47
C LEU A 24 -10.28 9.36 -39.65
N ARG A 25 -11.49 9.44 -39.08
CA ARG A 25 -12.53 8.39 -39.23
C ARG A 25 -13.01 8.26 -40.67
N GLU A 26 -13.21 9.39 -41.37
CA GLU A 26 -13.63 9.40 -42.76
C GLU A 26 -12.56 8.77 -43.67
N ARG A 27 -11.29 9.12 -43.45
CA ARG A 27 -10.16 8.58 -44.21
C ARG A 27 -9.93 7.09 -43.98
N VAL A 28 -10.08 6.62 -42.74
CA VAL A 28 -10.05 5.18 -42.42
C VAL A 28 -11.19 4.45 -43.12
N LYS A 29 -12.41 5.02 -43.09
CA LYS A 29 -13.59 4.44 -43.74
C LYS A 29 -13.47 4.39 -45.27
N GLU A 30 -12.91 5.42 -45.90
CA GLU A 30 -12.60 5.41 -47.33
C GLU A 30 -11.61 4.27 -47.67
N LYS A 31 -10.54 4.12 -46.89
CA LYS A 31 -9.54 3.07 -47.11
C LYS A 31 -10.02 1.67 -46.78
N GLU A 32 -10.93 1.53 -45.84
CA GLU A 32 -11.64 0.27 -45.59
C GLU A 32 -12.57 -0.08 -46.75
N SER A 33 -13.21 0.89 -47.39
CA SER A 33 -14.10 0.66 -48.55
C SER A 33 -13.37 0.31 -49.86
N GLU A 34 -12.07 0.60 -49.95
CA GLU A 34 -11.20 0.21 -51.07
C GLU A 34 -10.76 -1.27 -51.00
N LEU A 35 -11.03 -1.97 -49.89
CA LEU A 35 -10.74 -3.40 -49.75
C LEU A 35 -11.91 -4.21 -50.35
N GLU A 36 -11.64 -4.94 -51.45
CA GLU A 36 -12.63 -5.79 -52.13
C GLU A 36 -12.94 -7.12 -51.37
N THR A 37 -12.74 -7.17 -50.06
CA THR A 37 -12.94 -8.37 -49.21
C THR A 37 -14.04 -8.17 -48.15
N PRO A 38 -14.86 -9.20 -47.83
CA PRO A 38 -15.94 -9.03 -46.85
C PRO A 38 -15.39 -8.82 -45.44
N GLU A 39 -16.07 -7.95 -44.68
CA GLU A 39 -15.80 -7.49 -43.30
C GLU A 39 -14.90 -8.41 -42.44
N ASN A 40 -13.58 -8.21 -42.53
CA ASN A 40 -12.61 -8.80 -41.62
C ASN A 40 -12.09 -7.73 -40.66
N ARG A 41 -12.51 -7.78 -39.40
CA ARG A 41 -12.18 -6.79 -38.34
C ARG A 41 -10.67 -6.59 -38.16
N PHE A 42 -9.88 -7.64 -38.45
CA PHE A 42 -8.42 -7.60 -38.36
C PHE A 42 -7.75 -6.76 -39.47
N GLU A 43 -8.37 -6.66 -40.65
CA GLU A 43 -7.87 -5.81 -41.74
C GLU A 43 -8.23 -4.34 -41.52
N GLY A 44 -9.43 -4.06 -40.99
CA GLY A 44 -9.83 -2.71 -40.57
C GLY A 44 -8.87 -2.10 -39.52
N ASP A 45 -8.52 -2.88 -38.50
CA ASP A 45 -7.54 -2.44 -37.48
C ASP A 45 -6.14 -2.15 -38.07
N ARG A 46 -5.71 -2.91 -39.10
CA ARG A 46 -4.43 -2.63 -39.79
C ARG A 46 -4.51 -1.36 -40.63
N VAL A 47 -5.63 -1.12 -41.32
CA VAL A 47 -5.87 0.09 -42.12
C VAL A 47 -5.88 1.31 -41.20
N ALA A 48 -6.62 1.25 -40.09
CA ALA A 48 -6.66 2.32 -39.10
C ALA A 48 -5.28 2.64 -38.53
N LYS A 49 -4.50 1.63 -38.12
CA LYS A 49 -3.11 1.83 -37.64
C LYS A 49 -2.20 2.45 -38.68
N ARG A 50 -2.34 2.05 -39.96
CA ARG A 50 -1.52 2.58 -41.06
C ARG A 50 -1.86 4.05 -41.34
N GLU A 51 -3.14 4.41 -41.37
CA GLU A 51 -3.57 5.79 -41.61
C GLU A 51 -3.21 6.71 -40.43
N ILE A 52 -3.34 6.23 -39.18
CA ILE A 52 -2.88 6.99 -37.99
C ILE A 52 -1.35 7.18 -38.04
N ALA A 53 -0.59 6.16 -38.42
CA ALA A 53 0.87 6.27 -38.55
C ALA A 53 1.27 7.23 -39.68
N ALA A 54 0.54 7.26 -40.80
CA ALA A 54 0.75 8.21 -41.89
C ALA A 54 0.39 9.65 -41.46
N TYR A 55 -0.71 9.81 -40.73
CA TYR A 55 -1.13 11.10 -40.16
C TYR A 55 -0.10 11.66 -39.18
N ALA A 56 0.48 10.82 -38.31
CA ALA A 56 1.50 11.22 -37.35
C ALA A 56 2.79 11.76 -38.00
N GLN A 57 3.03 11.49 -39.28
CA GLN A 57 4.18 12.04 -40.00
C GLN A 57 3.89 13.40 -40.66
N VAL A 58 2.65 13.88 -40.65
CA VAL A 58 2.31 15.17 -41.23
C VAL A 58 2.64 16.30 -40.24
N PRO A 59 3.39 17.34 -40.64
CA PRO A 59 3.75 18.44 -39.73
C PRO A 59 2.50 19.15 -39.18
N GLN A 60 2.41 19.29 -37.85
CA GLN A 60 1.25 19.88 -37.15
C GLN A 60 0.81 21.22 -37.73
N ALA A 61 1.78 22.09 -38.09
CA ALA A 61 1.52 23.42 -38.66
C ALA A 61 0.79 23.42 -40.02
N THR A 62 0.79 22.28 -40.73
CA THR A 62 0.12 22.12 -42.03
C THR A 62 -1.34 21.69 -41.91
N ILE A 63 -1.75 21.15 -40.75
CA ILE A 63 -3.07 20.55 -40.54
C ILE A 63 -3.85 21.22 -39.40
N LEU A 64 -3.20 21.63 -38.31
CA LEU A 64 -3.87 22.24 -37.16
C LEU A 64 -3.92 23.76 -37.27
N HIS A 65 -5.05 24.36 -36.82
CA HIS A 65 -5.19 25.81 -36.74
C HIS A 65 -4.20 26.36 -35.70
N GLU A 66 -3.67 27.57 -35.93
CA GLU A 66 -2.59 28.16 -35.11
C GLU A 66 -2.94 28.28 -33.61
N ALA A 67 -4.24 28.40 -33.29
CA ALA A 67 -4.75 28.43 -31.92
C ALA A 67 -4.76 27.06 -31.20
N TYR A 68 -4.60 25.96 -31.94
CA TYR A 68 -4.61 24.57 -31.46
C TYR A 68 -3.27 23.86 -31.63
N VAL A 69 -2.31 24.51 -32.31
CA VAL A 69 -0.92 24.05 -32.32
C VAL A 69 -0.35 24.30 -30.94
N MET A 70 -0.07 23.22 -30.20
CA MET A 70 0.60 23.33 -28.90
C MET A 70 1.90 24.12 -29.09
N PRO A 71 2.10 25.24 -28.39
CA PRO A 71 3.34 25.99 -28.45
C PRO A 71 4.52 25.09 -28.10
N GLU A 72 5.65 25.26 -28.80
CA GLU A 72 6.83 24.38 -28.64
C GLU A 72 7.31 24.28 -27.17
N HIS A 73 7.19 25.37 -26.40
CA HIS A 73 7.52 25.41 -24.97
C HIS A 73 6.56 24.59 -24.09
N GLU A 74 5.24 24.54 -24.40
CA GLU A 74 4.28 23.67 -23.69
C GLU A 74 4.55 22.18 -24.00
N SER A 75 4.93 21.85 -25.24
CA SER A 75 5.30 20.48 -25.62
C SER A 75 6.56 20.00 -24.89
N ILE A 76 7.55 20.89 -24.72
CA ILE A 76 8.77 20.63 -23.96
C ILE A 76 8.43 20.45 -22.47
N ARG A 77 7.56 21.30 -21.91
CA ARG A 77 7.11 21.18 -20.51
C ARG A 77 6.43 19.83 -20.23
N HIS A 78 5.54 19.38 -21.11
CA HIS A 78 4.93 18.05 -21.02
C HIS A 78 5.96 16.92 -21.10
N LYS A 79 6.97 17.05 -21.96
CA LYS A 79 8.06 16.08 -22.07
C LYS A 79 8.95 16.06 -20.81
N LEU A 80 9.20 17.22 -20.20
CA LEU A 80 10.01 17.37 -18.99
C LEU A 80 9.31 16.93 -17.69
N ARG A 81 8.00 16.65 -17.71
CA ARG A 81 7.18 16.22 -16.55
C ARG A 81 7.42 17.07 -15.29
N LEU A 82 7.41 18.40 -15.44
CA LEU A 82 7.58 19.33 -14.32
C LEU A 82 6.27 19.40 -13.51
N GLU A 83 6.37 19.37 -12.18
CA GLU A 83 5.21 19.59 -11.29
C GLU A 83 4.80 21.08 -11.33
N PRO A 84 3.50 21.41 -11.24
CA PRO A 84 3.04 22.80 -11.30
C PRO A 84 3.36 23.55 -10.00
N GLU A 85 4.03 24.70 -10.11
CA GLU A 85 4.41 25.57 -8.99
C GLU A 85 3.81 26.98 -9.14
N THR A 86 3.76 27.75 -8.05
CA THR A 86 3.13 29.09 -8.04
C THR A 86 3.82 30.12 -8.93
N HIS A 87 5.00 29.81 -9.48
CA HIS A 87 5.86 30.69 -10.27
C HIS A 87 6.08 30.21 -11.71
N ASP A 88 5.22 29.28 -12.19
CA ASP A 88 5.31 28.65 -13.51
C ASP A 88 5.46 29.63 -14.67
N VAL A 89 4.88 30.84 -14.57
CA VAL A 89 4.96 31.87 -15.62
C VAL A 89 6.40 32.32 -15.88
N GLN A 90 7.20 32.52 -14.82
CA GLN A 90 8.60 32.95 -14.96
C GLN A 90 9.48 31.81 -15.49
N MET A 91 9.15 30.58 -15.11
CA MET A 91 9.83 29.37 -15.59
C MET A 91 9.53 29.07 -17.06
N ASP A 92 8.29 29.30 -17.50
CA ASP A 92 7.88 29.19 -18.91
C ASP A 92 8.58 30.24 -19.79
N GLU A 93 8.76 31.47 -19.28
CA GLU A 93 9.56 32.49 -19.97
C GLU A 93 11.03 32.08 -20.11
N LEU A 94 11.63 31.52 -19.06
CA LEU A 94 13.00 31.01 -19.11
C LEU A 94 13.15 29.83 -20.10
N LEU A 95 12.19 28.88 -20.12
CA LEU A 95 12.13 27.80 -21.11
C LEU A 95 12.02 28.31 -22.55
N LYS A 96 11.22 29.36 -22.75
CA LYS A 96 11.11 30.03 -24.05
C LYS A 96 12.44 30.65 -24.47
N ILE A 97 13.20 31.22 -23.54
CA ILE A 97 14.54 31.75 -23.84
C ILE A 97 15.52 30.61 -24.13
N VAL A 98 15.46 29.48 -23.42
CA VAL A 98 16.30 28.29 -23.68
C VAL A 98 16.07 27.79 -25.12
N SER A 99 14.82 27.59 -25.52
CA SER A 99 14.46 27.08 -26.85
C SER A 99 14.76 28.08 -27.98
N THR A 100 14.53 29.38 -27.77
CA THR A 100 14.65 30.38 -28.84
C THR A 100 15.99 31.11 -28.91
N ARG A 101 16.71 31.24 -27.78
CA ARG A 101 17.94 32.04 -27.64
C ARG A 101 19.08 31.30 -26.93
N GLY A 102 18.88 30.05 -26.55
CA GLY A 102 19.89 29.16 -25.96
C GLY A 102 20.09 29.32 -24.45
N ILE A 103 20.68 28.27 -23.85
CA ILE A 103 20.84 28.11 -22.39
C ILE A 103 21.60 29.28 -21.74
N ARG A 104 22.65 29.78 -22.39
CA ARG A 104 23.50 30.85 -21.85
C ARG A 104 22.74 32.16 -21.61
N ASN A 105 21.82 32.51 -22.50
CA ASN A 105 21.02 33.73 -22.37
C ASN A 105 19.97 33.57 -21.26
N ALA A 106 19.36 32.39 -21.14
CA ALA A 106 18.42 32.09 -20.08
C ALA A 106 19.10 32.12 -18.69
N LEU A 107 20.30 31.55 -18.54
CA LEU A 107 21.11 31.65 -17.32
C LEU A 107 21.44 33.10 -16.94
N ALA A 108 21.75 33.95 -17.93
CA ALA A 108 22.02 35.36 -17.68
C ALA A 108 20.78 36.15 -17.24
N VAL A 109 19.59 35.74 -17.68
CA VAL A 109 18.31 36.32 -17.26
C VAL A 109 17.95 35.85 -15.85
N CYS A 110 18.03 34.55 -15.58
CA CYS A 110 17.77 33.95 -14.27
C CYS A 110 18.66 34.59 -13.18
N ALA A 111 19.97 34.71 -13.45
CA ALA A 111 20.92 35.33 -12.52
C ALA A 111 20.61 36.82 -12.20
N LYS A 112 19.88 37.54 -13.08
CA LYS A 112 19.44 38.92 -12.82
C LYS A 112 18.21 39.00 -11.92
N LEU A 113 17.41 37.93 -11.84
CA LEU A 113 16.26 37.84 -10.94
C LEU A 113 16.70 37.78 -9.47
N LYS A 114 17.95 37.36 -9.21
CA LYS A 114 18.56 37.31 -7.86
C LYS A 114 17.70 36.54 -6.84
N ASN A 115 17.01 35.50 -7.30
CA ASN A 115 16.15 34.65 -6.49
C ASN A 115 16.73 33.23 -6.47
N PRO A 116 17.28 32.76 -5.34
CA PRO A 116 17.85 31.41 -5.22
C PRO A 116 16.86 30.28 -5.48
N HIS A 117 15.57 30.43 -5.13
CA HIS A 117 14.53 29.45 -5.45
C HIS A 117 14.38 29.27 -6.97
N LEU A 118 14.32 30.38 -7.71
CA LEU A 118 14.23 30.34 -9.18
C LEU A 118 15.52 29.82 -9.83
N ASP A 119 16.70 30.17 -9.29
CA ASP A 119 17.98 29.64 -9.79
C ASP A 119 18.05 28.12 -9.62
N ASP A 120 17.53 27.58 -8.51
CA ASP A 120 17.49 26.16 -8.20
C ASP A 120 16.49 25.39 -9.08
N ASP A 121 15.27 25.91 -9.24
CA ASP A 121 14.27 25.34 -10.15
C ASP A 121 14.72 25.38 -11.61
N PHE A 122 15.38 26.47 -12.01
CA PHE A 122 15.92 26.62 -13.35
C PHE A 122 17.06 25.62 -13.59
N HIS A 123 17.92 25.39 -12.60
CA HIS A 123 18.93 24.33 -12.65
C HIS A 123 18.28 22.94 -12.85
N ARG A 124 17.27 22.60 -12.02
CA ARG A 124 16.49 21.36 -12.12
C ARG A 124 15.86 21.16 -13.51
N MET A 125 15.33 22.23 -14.09
CA MET A 125 14.76 22.17 -15.43
C MET A 125 15.84 21.96 -16.50
N LEU A 126 16.97 22.67 -16.41
CA LEU A 126 18.06 22.54 -17.36
C LEU A 126 18.74 21.16 -17.33
N THR A 127 18.94 20.56 -16.16
CA THR A 127 19.48 19.19 -16.04
C THR A 127 18.58 18.18 -16.76
N ARG A 128 17.25 18.32 -16.64
CA ARG A 128 16.29 17.50 -17.40
C ARG A 128 16.30 17.80 -18.90
N TYR A 129 16.38 19.08 -19.28
CA TYR A 129 16.45 19.51 -20.68
C TYR A 129 17.64 18.86 -21.40
N VAL A 130 18.79 18.83 -20.73
CA VAL A 130 20.02 18.17 -21.22
C VAL A 130 19.85 16.65 -21.22
N ALA A 131 19.27 16.05 -20.17
CA ALA A 131 19.06 14.60 -20.10
C ALA A 131 18.16 14.04 -21.21
N GLU A 132 17.15 14.81 -21.62
CA GLU A 132 16.20 14.46 -22.69
C GLU A 132 16.74 14.71 -24.12
N GLY A 133 17.99 15.18 -24.24
CA GLY A 133 18.66 15.42 -25.51
C GLY A 133 18.02 16.53 -26.35
N LEU A 134 17.42 17.53 -25.71
CA LEU A 134 16.74 18.62 -26.40
C LEU A 134 17.72 19.60 -27.04
N PRO A 135 17.40 20.17 -28.23
CA PRO A 135 18.32 21.02 -28.98
C PRO A 135 18.64 22.35 -28.28
N ASP A 136 19.92 22.74 -28.24
CA ASP A 136 20.36 24.07 -27.77
C ASP A 136 20.58 24.99 -28.98
N ALA A 137 19.72 26.00 -29.14
CA ALA A 137 19.75 26.92 -30.28
C ALA A 137 20.80 28.06 -30.15
N GLY A 138 21.60 28.07 -29.08
CA GLY A 138 22.57 29.14 -28.80
C GLY A 138 24.02 28.69 -28.56
N THR A 139 24.86 29.61 -28.07
CA THR A 139 26.25 29.28 -27.71
C THR A 139 26.29 28.40 -26.46
N ALA A 140 27.09 27.34 -26.50
CA ALA A 140 27.26 26.42 -25.37
C ALA A 140 27.58 27.17 -24.05
N PRO A 141 26.98 26.74 -22.92
CA PRO A 141 27.26 27.33 -21.61
C PRO A 141 28.73 27.12 -21.22
N PRO A 142 29.27 27.92 -20.26
CA PRO A 142 30.62 27.74 -19.75
C PRO A 142 30.86 26.29 -19.30
N GLU A 143 32.07 25.77 -19.51
CA GLU A 143 32.38 24.36 -19.23
C GLU A 143 32.06 23.94 -17.79
N LYS A 144 32.29 24.81 -16.81
CA LYS A 144 31.93 24.58 -15.41
C LYS A 144 30.42 24.33 -15.22
N VAL A 145 29.58 25.10 -15.91
CA VAL A 145 28.11 24.97 -15.84
C VAL A 145 27.66 23.73 -16.61
N ARG A 146 28.29 23.41 -17.75
CA ARG A 146 27.98 22.18 -18.49
C ARG A 146 28.25 20.93 -17.65
N ARG A 147 29.35 20.90 -16.90
CA ARG A 147 29.67 19.78 -15.98
C ARG A 147 28.66 19.68 -14.85
N ALA A 148 28.24 20.81 -14.29
CA ALA A 148 27.18 20.86 -13.27
C ALA A 148 25.84 20.28 -13.77
N LEU A 149 25.43 20.65 -14.99
CA LEU A 149 24.19 20.16 -15.60
C LEU A 149 24.22 18.68 -15.98
N ASP A 150 25.41 18.06 -16.01
CA ASP A 150 25.59 16.64 -16.31
C ASP A 150 25.67 15.77 -15.05
N LEU A 151 25.30 16.30 -13.88
CA LEU A 151 25.16 15.52 -12.66
C LEU A 151 23.81 14.80 -12.62
N VAL A 152 23.82 13.62 -11.99
CA VAL A 152 22.64 12.82 -11.66
C VAL A 152 22.59 12.67 -10.16
N LEU A 153 21.43 12.98 -9.57
CA LEU A 153 21.20 12.87 -8.14
C LEU A 153 20.51 11.55 -7.81
N PHE A 154 21.02 10.86 -6.79
CA PHE A 154 20.42 9.66 -6.21
C PHE A 154 19.94 9.95 -4.79
N THR A 155 18.76 9.47 -4.44
CA THR A 155 18.33 9.25 -3.05
C THR A 155 18.75 7.85 -2.63
N VAL A 156 19.33 7.74 -1.44
CA VAL A 156 19.71 6.44 -0.86
C VAL A 156 18.97 6.26 0.47
N ASP A 157 17.98 5.37 0.49
CA ASP A 157 17.21 4.97 1.68
C ASP A 157 17.65 3.58 2.15
N PRO A 158 18.63 3.49 3.06
CA PRO A 158 19.08 2.23 3.62
C PRO A 158 17.97 1.56 4.44
N GLN A 159 17.52 0.36 4.05
CA GLN A 159 16.48 -0.36 4.79
C GLN A 159 16.98 -0.82 6.16
N ALA A 160 16.17 -0.55 7.19
CA ALA A 160 16.35 -1.10 8.53
C ALA A 160 16.33 -2.64 8.47
N HIS A 161 17.44 -3.26 8.85
CA HIS A 161 17.42 -4.65 9.27
C HIS A 161 16.52 -4.78 10.51
N GLY A 162 15.65 -5.79 10.53
CA GLY A 162 14.73 -6.01 11.64
C GLY A 162 15.45 -6.03 12.99
N GLU A 163 14.92 -5.30 13.97
CA GLU A 163 15.43 -5.22 15.33
C GLU A 163 15.40 -6.60 16.01
N ARG A 164 16.48 -7.35 15.84
CA ARG A 164 16.98 -8.30 16.84
C ARG A 164 18.49 -8.31 16.72
N GLU A 165 19.16 -7.64 17.65
CA GLU A 165 20.38 -8.16 18.27
C GLU A 165 20.87 -7.21 19.38
N LYS A 166 21.52 -7.82 20.38
CA LYS A 166 21.91 -7.21 21.66
C LYS A 166 22.90 -6.05 21.47
N GLN A 167 22.90 -5.11 22.44
CA GLN A 167 23.70 -3.87 22.47
C GLN A 167 25.20 -4.03 22.14
N ASP A 168 25.80 -5.20 22.37
CA ASP A 168 27.23 -5.48 22.09
C ASP A 168 27.58 -5.58 20.58
N GLN A 169 26.61 -5.65 19.67
CA GLN A 169 26.87 -5.70 18.21
C GLN A 169 26.76 -4.35 17.48
N SER A 170 26.34 -3.30 18.16
CA SER A 170 26.16 -1.96 17.55
C SER A 170 27.46 -1.35 17.06
N GLN A 171 28.54 -1.49 17.83
CA GLN A 171 29.86 -0.92 17.51
C GLN A 171 30.51 -1.61 16.31
N HIS A 172 30.46 -2.94 16.24
CA HIS A 172 30.95 -3.70 15.08
C HIS A 172 30.16 -3.42 13.78
N ARG A 173 28.86 -3.11 13.88
CA ARG A 173 28.05 -2.69 12.72
C ARG A 173 28.43 -1.29 12.22
N LEU A 174 28.68 -0.35 13.13
CA LEU A 174 29.13 1.00 12.77
C LEU A 174 30.50 0.97 12.07
N GLU A 175 31.48 0.25 12.62
CA GLU A 175 32.80 0.06 11.99
C GLU A 175 32.68 -0.51 10.57
N GLN A 176 31.81 -1.50 10.38
CA GLN A 176 31.55 -2.10 9.07
C GLN A 176 30.92 -1.10 8.09
N VAL A 177 29.93 -0.30 8.53
CA VAL A 177 29.28 0.74 7.72
C VAL A 177 30.26 1.84 7.32
N LEU A 178 31.11 2.28 8.24
CA LEU A 178 32.13 3.31 7.99
C LEU A 178 33.17 2.80 6.99
N SER A 179 33.69 1.59 7.18
CA SER A 179 34.61 0.95 6.25
C SER A 179 34.00 0.78 4.85
N SER A 180 32.73 0.35 4.79
CA SER A 180 31.97 0.20 3.55
C SER A 180 31.79 1.54 2.82
N SER A 181 31.47 2.61 3.55
CA SER A 181 31.33 3.95 3.00
C SER A 181 32.66 4.51 2.49
N GLU A 182 33.76 4.30 3.22
CA GLU A 182 35.10 4.70 2.76
C GLU A 182 35.50 3.99 1.46
N GLN A 183 35.18 2.70 1.33
CA GLN A 183 35.38 1.94 0.08
C GLN A 183 34.55 2.48 -1.07
N LEU A 184 33.28 2.85 -0.83
CA LEU A 184 32.44 3.50 -1.83
C LEU A 184 33.09 4.80 -2.32
N TYR A 185 33.54 5.67 -1.42
CA TYR A 185 34.17 6.94 -1.79
C TYR A 185 35.49 6.74 -2.53
N ALA A 186 36.28 5.73 -2.17
CA ALA A 186 37.48 5.36 -2.92
C ALA A 186 37.13 4.93 -4.36
N GLY A 187 36.07 4.13 -4.51
CA GLY A 187 35.50 3.75 -5.81
C GLY A 187 35.06 4.98 -6.61
N LEU A 188 34.27 5.88 -6.01
CA LEU A 188 33.78 7.09 -6.67
C LEU A 188 34.91 8.04 -7.10
N ILE A 189 35.89 8.30 -6.23
CA ILE A 189 37.06 9.14 -6.56
C ILE A 189 37.85 8.54 -7.74
N SER A 190 37.92 7.21 -7.86
CA SER A 190 38.64 6.56 -8.97
C SER A 190 37.94 6.74 -10.32
N LEU A 191 36.64 7.08 -10.33
CA LEU A 191 35.82 7.20 -11.53
C LEU A 191 35.77 8.61 -12.11
N ILE A 192 36.11 9.63 -11.32
CA ILE A 192 36.04 11.06 -11.69
C ILE A 192 37.36 11.57 -12.28
N ALA A 193 37.28 12.39 -13.33
CA ALA A 193 38.45 13.05 -13.93
C ALA A 193 38.94 14.25 -13.09
N PRO A 194 40.14 14.81 -13.35
CA PRO A 194 40.56 16.06 -12.74
C PRO A 194 39.53 17.18 -12.98
N HIS A 195 39.13 17.87 -11.90
CA HIS A 195 38.08 18.91 -11.89
C HIS A 195 36.65 18.40 -12.18
N GLU A 196 36.42 17.08 -12.13
CA GLU A 196 35.09 16.50 -11.90
C GLU A 196 34.96 16.13 -10.42
N GLY A 197 33.74 16.00 -9.94
CA GLY A 197 33.47 15.64 -8.56
C GLY A 197 32.13 14.95 -8.37
N PHE A 198 31.92 14.43 -7.17
CA PHE A 198 30.62 13.97 -6.69
C PHE A 198 30.22 14.81 -5.47
N SER A 199 28.93 14.84 -5.15
CA SER A 199 28.38 15.56 -4.00
C SER A 199 27.69 14.59 -3.05
N LEU A 200 27.95 14.72 -1.75
CA LEU A 200 27.22 14.05 -0.68
C LEU A 200 26.39 15.10 0.04
N GLU A 201 25.08 14.89 0.15
CA GLU A 201 24.18 15.94 0.64
C GLU A 201 23.17 15.40 1.66
N ILE A 202 22.89 16.22 2.67
CA ILE A 202 21.76 16.05 3.60
C ILE A 202 20.88 17.28 3.40
N ALA A 203 19.63 17.11 3.01
CA ALA A 203 18.73 18.24 2.82
C ALA A 203 17.35 17.98 3.39
N VAL A 204 16.73 19.04 3.92
CA VAL A 204 15.29 19.15 4.17
C VAL A 204 14.74 20.13 3.14
N PRO A 205 14.14 19.63 2.04
CA PRO A 205 13.49 20.46 1.02
C PRO A 205 12.34 21.27 1.61
N GLU A 206 12.08 22.45 1.05
CA GLU A 206 10.88 23.23 1.36
C GLU A 206 9.63 22.40 1.04
N GLY A 207 8.63 22.40 1.93
CA GLY A 207 7.44 21.57 1.82
C GLY A 207 7.55 20.20 2.52
N THR A 208 8.72 19.85 3.06
CA THR A 208 8.99 18.56 3.71
C THR A 208 9.54 18.72 5.14
N GLU A 209 9.38 17.68 5.98
CA GLU A 209 9.95 17.64 7.34
C GLU A 209 11.07 16.58 7.46
N ALA A 210 11.46 15.95 6.35
CA ALA A 210 12.37 14.82 6.33
C ALA A 210 13.76 15.24 5.85
N ALA A 211 14.79 14.93 6.64
CA ALA A 211 16.17 15.02 6.18
C ALA A 211 16.47 13.81 5.28
N ILE A 212 16.85 14.07 4.03
CA ILE A 212 17.09 13.06 3.02
C ILE A 212 18.58 13.06 2.65
N LEU A 213 19.14 11.86 2.47
CA LEU A 213 20.51 11.62 2.05
C LEU A 213 20.59 11.51 0.52
N TYR A 214 21.44 12.33 -0.10
CA TYR A 214 21.65 12.34 -1.54
C TYR A 214 23.10 12.10 -1.95
N LEU A 215 23.29 11.45 -3.10
CA LEU A 215 24.56 11.34 -3.81
C LEU A 215 24.41 11.88 -5.24
N ALA A 216 25.19 12.90 -5.59
CA ALA A 216 25.28 13.40 -6.96
C ALA A 216 26.55 12.88 -7.65
N VAL A 217 26.44 12.29 -8.84
CA VAL A 217 27.58 11.80 -9.65
C VAL A 217 27.45 12.23 -11.11
N PRO A 218 28.55 12.28 -11.90
CA PRO A 218 28.46 12.53 -13.34
C PRO A 218 27.60 11.48 -14.05
N ARG A 219 26.76 11.91 -15.00
CA ARG A 219 25.77 11.08 -15.72
C ARG A 219 26.41 9.89 -16.43
N LEU A 220 27.58 10.07 -17.04
CA LEU A 220 28.35 9.00 -17.67
C LEU A 220 28.80 7.89 -16.70
N LYS A 221 28.77 8.15 -15.39
CA LYS A 221 29.16 7.22 -14.32
C LYS A 221 27.97 6.64 -13.56
N LYS A 222 26.74 7.01 -13.94
CA LYS A 222 25.49 6.62 -13.28
C LYS A 222 25.43 5.11 -13.00
N ASP A 223 25.53 4.28 -14.04
CA ASP A 223 25.38 2.82 -13.91
C ASP A 223 26.47 2.19 -13.03
N VAL A 224 27.68 2.76 -13.04
CA VAL A 224 28.80 2.26 -12.22
C VAL A 224 28.61 2.69 -10.77
N ALA A 225 28.19 3.93 -10.52
CA ALA A 225 27.89 4.43 -9.18
C ALA A 225 26.74 3.66 -8.54
N GLU A 226 25.67 3.36 -9.29
CA GLU A 226 24.54 2.56 -8.84
C GLU A 226 24.99 1.14 -8.45
N ARG A 227 25.80 0.47 -9.29
CA ARG A 227 26.37 -0.84 -8.95
C ARG A 227 27.28 -0.81 -7.72
N LEU A 228 28.10 0.23 -7.57
CA LEU A 228 28.95 0.40 -6.38
C LEU A 228 28.10 0.59 -5.12
N LEU A 229 27.09 1.46 -5.18
CA LEU A 229 26.13 1.67 -4.09
C LEU A 229 25.43 0.37 -3.71
N SER A 230 24.88 -0.38 -4.68
CA SER A 230 24.22 -1.66 -4.41
C SER A 230 25.16 -2.74 -3.92
N SER A 231 26.43 -2.73 -4.33
CA SER A 231 27.43 -3.69 -3.86
C SER A 231 27.82 -3.45 -2.41
N VAL A 232 27.89 -2.18 -1.99
CA VAL A 232 28.28 -1.78 -0.64
C VAL A 232 27.06 -1.82 0.30
N PHE A 233 25.87 -1.49 -0.21
CA PHE A 233 24.61 -1.45 0.52
C PHE A 233 23.51 -2.27 -0.21
N PRO A 234 23.57 -3.61 -0.16
CA PRO A 234 22.67 -4.48 -0.94
C PRO A 234 21.19 -4.38 -0.58
N ASN A 235 20.87 -3.83 0.59
CA ASN A 235 19.49 -3.63 1.06
C ASN A 235 19.04 -2.16 1.00
N ALA A 236 19.88 -1.24 0.50
CA ALA A 236 19.48 0.15 0.36
C ALA A 236 18.60 0.34 -0.88
N ARG A 237 17.51 1.09 -0.72
CA ARG A 237 16.70 1.58 -1.83
C ARG A 237 17.40 2.78 -2.44
N ILE A 238 17.84 2.63 -3.68
CA ILE A 238 18.49 3.69 -4.45
C ILE A 238 17.49 4.15 -5.52
N ASN A 239 17.11 5.43 -5.52
CA ASN A 239 16.29 5.99 -6.60
C ASN A 239 16.99 7.20 -7.20
N GLU A 240 16.98 7.31 -8.53
CA GLU A 240 17.37 8.56 -9.19
C GLU A 240 16.32 9.65 -8.88
N GLU A 241 16.75 10.75 -8.28
CA GLU A 241 15.90 11.88 -7.95
C GLU A 241 15.75 12.75 -9.19
N ARG A 242 14.72 12.47 -9.99
CA ARG A 242 14.44 13.23 -11.21
C ARG A 242 14.07 14.68 -10.89
N GLY A 243 13.52 14.92 -9.70
CA GLY A 243 13.10 16.22 -9.20
C GLY A 243 14.22 17.16 -8.80
N ASP A 244 15.45 16.70 -8.57
CA ASP A 244 16.35 17.39 -7.63
C ASP A 244 15.59 17.79 -6.33
N TYR A 245 16.15 18.62 -5.46
CA TYR A 245 15.41 19.20 -4.35
C TYR A 245 15.65 20.70 -4.26
N ASN A 246 14.66 21.45 -3.78
CA ASN A 246 14.76 22.89 -3.54
C ASN A 246 14.55 23.17 -2.05
N ILE A 247 15.53 23.82 -1.40
CA ILE A 247 15.46 24.21 0.01
C ILE A 247 15.02 25.66 0.21
N PHE A 248 14.95 26.44 -0.87
CA PHE A 248 14.76 27.88 -0.80
C PHE A 248 13.26 28.18 -0.71
N ASN A 249 12.91 29.13 0.15
CA ASN A 249 11.57 29.71 0.18
C ASN A 249 11.55 30.86 -0.82
N TYR A 250 10.55 30.88 -1.70
CA TYR A 250 10.48 31.82 -2.81
C TYR A 250 10.47 33.30 -2.37
N GLU A 251 9.77 33.62 -1.28
CA GLU A 251 9.70 34.96 -0.67
C GLU A 251 10.54 35.07 0.61
N GLY A 252 11.40 34.08 0.86
CA GLY A 252 12.15 33.96 2.09
C GLY A 252 13.48 34.71 2.09
N GLU A 253 14.17 34.61 3.21
CA GLU A 253 15.54 35.05 3.42
C GLU A 253 16.45 33.85 3.59
N HIS A 254 17.71 34.00 3.20
CA HIS A 254 18.66 32.90 3.15
C HIS A 254 19.94 33.22 3.92
N ALA A 255 20.60 32.18 4.43
CA ALA A 255 21.89 32.27 5.06
C ALA A 255 22.77 31.09 4.63
N ALA A 256 24.06 31.35 4.41
CA ALA A 256 25.00 30.30 4.03
C ALA A 256 26.35 30.45 4.72
N ALA A 257 27.06 29.33 4.87
CA ALA A 257 28.42 29.28 5.36
C ALA A 257 29.22 28.19 4.64
N TYR A 258 30.55 28.32 4.65
CA TYR A 258 31.47 27.28 4.19
C TYR A 258 32.52 26.98 5.25
N ALA A 259 32.99 25.73 5.26
CA ALA A 259 34.00 25.30 6.23
C ALA A 259 35.42 25.67 5.77
N THR A 260 36.25 26.05 6.73
CA THR A 260 37.72 26.16 6.61
C THR A 260 38.37 25.40 7.76
N LEU A 261 39.66 25.13 7.67
CA LEU A 261 40.42 24.53 8.78
C LEU A 261 41.16 25.63 9.55
N ALA A 262 41.16 25.53 10.88
CA ALA A 262 41.83 26.51 11.75
C ALA A 262 43.35 26.41 11.66
N ASP A 263 43.86 25.18 11.64
CA ASP A 263 45.27 24.85 11.62
C ASP A 263 45.69 24.31 10.24
N THR A 264 46.97 23.95 10.10
CA THR A 264 47.51 23.40 8.86
C THR A 264 46.66 22.25 8.29
N PRO A 265 46.28 22.26 7.00
CA PRO A 265 45.48 21.19 6.40
C PRO A 265 46.17 19.81 6.34
N ALA A 266 47.46 19.75 6.69
CA ALA A 266 48.19 18.50 6.88
C ALA A 266 47.76 17.75 8.16
N TYR A 267 47.12 18.43 9.11
CA TYR A 267 46.52 17.80 10.28
C TYR A 267 45.10 17.32 9.99
N PRO A 268 44.73 16.12 10.47
CA PRO A 268 43.39 15.58 10.30
C PRO A 268 42.42 16.12 11.36
N ILE A 269 41.13 16.11 11.04
CA ILE A 269 40.06 16.12 12.05
C ILE A 269 39.95 14.73 12.71
N LYS A 270 38.99 14.53 13.62
CA LYS A 270 38.68 13.19 14.13
C LYS A 270 38.25 12.25 13.00
N THR A 271 38.88 11.08 12.95
CA THR A 271 38.52 9.97 12.06
C THR A 271 37.49 9.06 12.74
N PRO A 272 36.79 8.19 11.99
CA PRO A 272 35.68 7.40 12.54
C PRO A 272 36.05 6.51 13.73
N GLU A 273 37.29 6.00 13.75
CA GLU A 273 37.89 5.20 14.85
C GLU A 273 37.92 5.93 16.20
N MET A 274 37.78 7.26 16.21
CA MET A 274 37.84 8.11 17.39
C MET A 274 36.46 8.39 18.01
N PHE A 275 35.39 7.83 17.44
CA PHE A 275 34.02 7.99 17.92
C PHE A 275 33.48 6.70 18.54
N GLU A 276 32.89 6.80 19.73
CA GLU A 276 32.21 5.67 20.40
C GLU A 276 30.80 5.42 19.85
N HIS A 277 30.18 6.45 19.29
CA HIS A 277 28.85 6.44 18.69
C HIS A 277 28.89 7.09 17.33
N ASP A 278 27.91 6.80 16.48
CA ASP A 278 27.82 7.37 15.14
C ASP A 278 27.76 8.92 15.19
N PRO A 279 28.78 9.63 14.66
CA PRO A 279 28.83 11.10 14.68
C PRO A 279 27.81 11.77 13.75
N MET A 280 27.30 11.06 12.73
CA MET A 280 26.31 11.60 11.79
C MET A 280 24.95 11.79 12.44
N ASN A 281 24.61 11.02 13.49
CA ASN A 281 23.36 11.21 14.24
C ASN A 281 23.22 12.61 14.84
N VAL A 282 24.32 13.22 15.28
CA VAL A 282 24.31 14.59 15.83
C VAL A 282 24.13 15.62 14.73
N LEU A 283 24.68 15.38 13.52
CA LEU A 283 24.42 16.21 12.34
C LEU A 283 22.95 16.15 11.92
N LEU A 284 22.38 14.95 11.87
CA LEU A 284 20.98 14.74 11.49
C LEU A 284 20.00 15.35 12.50
N ALA A 285 20.32 15.29 13.79
CA ALA A 285 19.53 15.95 14.84
C ALA A 285 19.40 17.47 14.64
N ALA A 286 20.37 18.13 13.99
CA ALA A 286 20.30 19.56 13.70
C ALA A 286 19.21 19.93 12.66
N PHE A 287 18.77 18.97 11.84
CA PHE A 287 17.70 19.15 10.87
C PHE A 287 16.29 18.93 11.47
N ALA A 288 16.17 18.43 12.71
CA ALA A 288 14.90 18.03 13.32
C ALA A 288 13.90 19.17 13.59
N LYS A 289 14.34 20.43 13.58
CA LYS A 289 13.53 21.62 13.94
C LYS A 289 13.27 22.54 12.75
N ILE A 290 13.33 22.02 11.54
CA ILE A 290 13.00 22.75 10.32
C ILE A 290 11.50 22.57 10.05
N ALA A 291 10.77 23.67 9.96
CA ALA A 291 9.33 23.64 9.72
C ALA A 291 9.03 23.17 8.28
N LYS A 292 7.98 22.37 8.13
CA LYS A 292 7.54 21.85 6.82
C LYS A 292 7.36 22.93 5.75
N HIS A 293 6.78 24.06 6.13
CA HIS A 293 6.39 25.11 5.21
C HIS A 293 7.21 26.36 5.49
N GLY A 294 7.80 26.89 4.42
CA GLY A 294 8.57 28.13 4.43
C GLY A 294 9.99 28.04 4.97
N GLU A 295 10.43 26.89 5.47
CA GLU A 295 11.82 26.64 5.90
C GLU A 295 12.44 25.49 5.11
N GLY A 296 13.76 25.54 4.95
CA GLY A 296 14.53 24.49 4.30
C GLY A 296 16.01 24.64 4.63
N ALA A 297 16.76 23.55 4.59
CA ALA A 297 18.20 23.60 4.84
C ALA A 297 18.94 22.43 4.22
N ALA A 298 20.24 22.62 3.98
CA ALA A 298 21.11 21.56 3.47
C ALA A 298 22.56 21.66 3.95
N LEU A 299 23.17 20.49 4.07
CA LEU A 299 24.61 20.27 4.11
C LEU A 299 25.03 19.66 2.77
N GLN A 300 26.00 20.27 2.10
CA GLN A 300 26.57 19.78 0.84
C GLN A 300 28.09 19.60 0.99
N ILE A 301 28.58 18.40 0.69
CA ILE A 301 29.99 18.03 0.69
C ILE A 301 30.37 17.66 -0.74
N VAL A 302 31.04 18.57 -1.44
CA VAL A 302 31.50 18.33 -2.82
C VAL A 302 32.94 17.83 -2.79
N VAL A 303 33.18 16.65 -3.36
CA VAL A 303 34.48 15.99 -3.40
C VAL A 303 34.98 15.95 -4.83
N SER A 304 36.20 16.45 -5.07
CA SER A 304 36.88 16.43 -6.37
C SER A 304 38.17 15.60 -6.29
N SER A 305 38.84 15.41 -7.43
CA SER A 305 40.13 14.71 -7.52
C SER A 305 41.22 15.62 -8.09
N GLU A 306 42.38 15.63 -7.43
CA GLU A 306 43.64 16.22 -7.93
C GLU A 306 44.77 15.18 -8.01
N GLY A 307 44.41 13.89 -8.10
CA GLY A 307 45.35 12.79 -8.01
C GLY A 307 46.07 12.75 -6.65
N ASP A 308 47.35 12.42 -6.63
CA ASP A 308 48.11 12.23 -5.39
C ASP A 308 48.88 13.49 -4.95
N ARG A 309 48.54 14.69 -5.45
CA ARG A 309 49.24 15.96 -5.17
C ARG A 309 49.41 16.20 -3.67
N TYR A 310 48.32 16.15 -2.90
CA TYR A 310 48.33 16.34 -1.45
C TYR A 310 49.09 15.23 -0.73
N ASN A 311 48.88 13.97 -1.10
CA ASN A 311 49.59 12.83 -0.51
C ASN A 311 51.11 12.95 -0.70
N GLN A 312 51.58 13.36 -1.88
CA GLN A 312 53.01 13.58 -2.13
C GLN A 312 53.56 14.74 -1.32
N HIS A 313 52.83 15.86 -1.26
CA HIS A 313 53.23 17.02 -0.50
C HIS A 313 53.37 16.72 0.99
N TYR A 314 52.37 16.08 1.60
CA TYR A 314 52.39 15.75 3.02
C TYR A 314 53.42 14.66 3.36
N LYS A 315 53.69 13.70 2.46
CA LYS A 315 54.82 12.77 2.59
C LYS A 315 56.17 13.48 2.62
N LYS A 316 56.35 14.56 1.85
CA LYS A 316 57.58 15.39 1.92
C LYS A 316 57.70 16.06 3.28
N MET A 317 56.59 16.58 3.83
CA MET A 317 56.54 17.22 5.15
C MET A 317 56.91 16.22 6.25
N LEU A 318 56.31 15.03 6.24
CA LEU A 318 56.59 13.94 7.18
C LEU A 318 58.08 13.53 7.14
N ARG A 319 58.65 13.31 5.96
CA ARG A 319 60.08 13.00 5.81
C ARG A 319 61.01 14.08 6.37
N ARG A 320 60.62 15.36 6.34
CA ARG A 320 61.43 16.44 6.93
C ARG A 320 61.33 16.43 8.46
N LEU A 321 60.17 16.10 9.03
CA LEU A 321 59.99 15.89 10.47
C LEU A 321 60.81 14.70 10.96
N GLU A 322 60.76 13.56 10.27
CA GLU A 322 61.57 12.37 10.57
C GLU A 322 63.09 12.65 10.53
N LYS A 323 63.52 13.55 9.64
CA LYS A 323 64.91 14.05 9.56
C LYS A 323 65.26 15.10 10.63
N GLY A 324 64.40 15.30 11.63
CA GLY A 324 64.64 16.19 12.77
C GLY A 324 64.50 17.68 12.46
N LYS A 325 63.79 18.07 11.39
CA LYS A 325 63.41 19.47 11.17
C LYS A 325 62.20 19.83 12.04
N THR A 326 62.18 21.04 12.58
CA THR A 326 61.04 21.59 13.36
C THR A 326 59.77 21.68 12.51
N LEU A 327 58.59 21.53 13.12
CA LEU A 327 57.28 21.66 12.46
C LEU A 327 57.16 22.85 11.50
N HIS A 328 57.47 24.07 11.94
CA HIS A 328 57.42 25.27 11.10
C HIS A 328 58.24 25.15 9.80
N ARG A 329 59.37 24.43 9.83
CA ARG A 329 60.23 24.22 8.65
C ARG A 329 59.73 23.11 7.74
N ALA A 330 58.98 22.15 8.27
CA ALA A 330 58.32 21.12 7.50
C ALA A 330 57.08 21.68 6.77
N LEU A 331 56.31 22.57 7.42
CA LEU A 331 55.15 23.25 6.81
C LEU A 331 55.54 24.20 5.67
N ALA A 332 56.72 24.82 5.73
CA ALA A 332 57.18 25.80 4.73
C ALA A 332 57.71 25.19 3.42
N VAL A 333 57.60 23.87 3.22
CA VAL A 333 58.12 23.21 2.00
C VAL A 333 57.23 23.55 0.81
N PRO A 334 57.76 24.05 -0.31
CA PRO A 334 56.96 24.26 -1.52
C PRO A 334 56.48 22.93 -2.13
N GLU A 335 55.30 22.94 -2.75
CA GLU A 335 54.76 21.75 -3.41
C GLU A 335 55.59 21.29 -4.62
N SER A 336 56.10 22.24 -5.42
CA SER A 336 56.80 21.99 -6.68
C SER A 336 58.32 21.77 -6.50
N ALA A 337 58.92 20.95 -7.36
CA ALA A 337 60.36 20.66 -7.33
C ALA A 337 61.24 21.89 -7.64
N ILE A 338 60.78 22.77 -8.53
CA ILE A 338 61.45 24.05 -8.85
C ILE A 338 61.33 25.02 -7.67
N GLY A 339 60.16 25.05 -7.01
CA GLY A 339 59.96 25.81 -5.77
C GLY A 339 60.86 25.32 -4.64
N GLU A 340 61.06 24.01 -4.50
CA GLU A 340 61.99 23.41 -3.53
C GLU A 340 63.44 23.82 -3.82
N MET A 341 63.88 23.78 -5.08
CA MET A 341 65.20 24.27 -5.48
C MET A 341 65.38 25.76 -5.19
N LEU A 342 64.38 26.60 -5.48
CA LEU A 342 64.40 28.03 -5.17
C LEU A 342 64.34 28.32 -3.65
N TYR A 343 63.59 27.53 -2.89
CA TYR A 343 63.51 27.63 -1.43
C TYR A 343 64.83 27.23 -0.77
N ASP A 344 65.44 26.14 -1.22
CA ASP A 344 66.75 25.69 -0.73
C ASP A 344 67.87 26.65 -1.17
N MET A 345 67.81 27.21 -2.39
CA MET A 345 68.72 28.26 -2.88
C MET A 345 68.57 29.59 -2.11
N SER A 346 67.35 30.06 -1.88
CA SER A 346 67.10 31.29 -1.11
C SER A 346 67.60 31.15 0.32
N ARG A 347 67.48 29.95 0.92
CA ARG A 347 68.11 29.65 2.22
C ARG A 347 69.63 29.58 2.19
N MET A 348 70.24 29.19 1.09
CA MET A 348 71.70 29.28 0.91
C MET A 348 72.18 30.74 0.81
N MET A 349 71.36 31.63 0.24
CA MET A 349 71.65 33.06 0.09
C MET A 349 71.35 33.90 1.34
N LEU A 350 70.36 33.52 2.17
CA LEU A 350 69.91 34.25 3.37
C LEU A 350 70.55 33.79 4.69
N LYS A 351 71.78 33.25 4.64
CA LYS A 351 72.54 32.93 5.87
C LYS A 351 73.11 34.20 6.49
N THR A 352 72.35 34.80 7.40
CA THR A 352 72.86 35.80 8.36
C THR A 352 72.69 35.28 9.79
N GLU A 353 73.52 35.81 10.69
CA GLU A 353 73.91 35.34 12.04
C GLU A 353 72.81 35.05 13.09
N SER A 354 71.54 34.86 12.74
CA SER A 354 70.50 34.50 13.72
C SER A 354 70.43 33.01 14.06
N GLN A 355 71.46 32.21 13.72
CA GLN A 355 71.50 30.76 13.96
C GLN A 355 71.97 30.34 15.37
N ILE A 356 72.32 31.28 16.25
CA ILE A 356 72.89 30.95 17.58
C ILE A 356 71.83 30.98 18.71
N LYS A 357 70.60 31.46 18.47
CA LYS A 357 69.55 31.55 19.51
C LYS A 357 68.56 30.37 19.55
N GLU A 358 68.65 29.43 18.61
CA GLU A 358 67.67 28.34 18.43
C GLU A 358 68.04 27.01 19.13
N GLU A 359 69.09 26.99 19.96
CA GLU A 359 69.57 25.75 20.60
C GLU A 359 69.06 25.48 22.02
N LYS A 360 68.40 26.44 22.67
CA LYS A 360 67.82 26.23 24.02
C LYS A 360 66.40 25.64 24.04
N ASP A 361 65.70 25.58 22.91
CA ASP A 361 64.32 25.07 22.82
C ASP A 361 64.19 23.62 22.29
N ARG A 362 65.31 22.93 22.02
CA ARG A 362 65.29 21.59 21.39
C ARG A 362 64.75 20.47 22.29
N ALA A 363 64.64 20.67 23.61
CA ALA A 363 64.13 19.64 24.52
C ALA A 363 62.60 19.65 24.66
N PHE A 364 61.96 20.83 24.63
CA PHE A 364 60.50 20.95 24.79
C PHE A 364 59.73 20.69 23.48
N ARG A 365 60.36 20.91 22.31
CA ARG A 365 59.72 20.75 20.99
C ARG A 365 59.74 19.33 20.42
N ARG A 366 60.60 18.42 20.91
CA ARG A 366 60.67 17.03 20.41
C ARG A 366 59.36 16.26 20.58
N GLN A 367 58.63 16.52 21.67
CA GLN A 367 57.33 15.88 21.90
C GLN A 367 56.26 16.45 20.94
N ALA A 368 56.22 17.77 20.75
CA ALA A 368 55.28 18.42 19.84
C ALA A 368 55.56 18.06 18.37
N ASP A 369 56.83 18.01 17.96
CA ASP A 369 57.23 17.58 16.62
C ASP A 369 56.92 16.08 16.39
N LYS A 370 56.98 15.25 17.44
CA LYS A 370 56.59 13.84 17.36
C LYS A 370 55.07 13.68 17.20
N VAL A 371 54.27 14.38 18.00
CA VAL A 371 52.80 14.38 17.88
C VAL A 371 52.39 14.90 16.50
N ALA A 372 53.00 15.98 16.01
CA ALA A 372 52.77 16.49 14.65
C ALA A 372 53.09 15.47 13.56
N GLY A 373 54.17 14.68 13.73
CA GLY A 373 54.52 13.59 12.83
C GLY A 373 53.46 12.48 12.82
N GLU A 374 53.02 12.05 14.00
CA GLU A 374 51.98 11.02 14.17
C GLU A 374 50.64 11.46 13.52
N GLU A 375 50.27 12.74 13.65
CA GLU A 375 49.04 13.28 13.05
C GLU A 375 49.11 13.43 11.52
N ILE A 376 50.26 13.84 10.97
CA ILE A 376 50.47 13.88 9.51
C ILE A 376 50.49 12.45 8.95
N GLU A 377 51.07 11.49 9.67
CA GLU A 377 51.02 10.07 9.32
C GLU A 377 49.57 9.56 9.32
N ARG A 378 48.76 9.94 10.31
CA ARG A 378 47.32 9.63 10.37
C ARG A 378 46.57 10.20 9.17
N LYS A 379 46.82 11.46 8.79
CA LYS A 379 46.24 12.09 7.58
C LYS A 379 46.55 11.29 6.31
N LEU A 380 47.76 10.71 6.22
CA LEU A 380 48.27 9.96 5.07
C LEU A 380 47.78 8.51 4.96
N LYS A 381 47.09 7.95 5.97
CA LYS A 381 46.57 6.57 5.95
C LYS A 381 45.52 6.32 4.87
N SER A 382 44.78 7.37 4.48
CA SER A 382 43.74 7.31 3.45
C SER A 382 44.03 8.30 2.32
N ARG A 383 43.37 8.12 1.18
CA ARG A 383 43.53 9.01 0.01
C ARG A 383 43.00 10.40 0.34
N ILE A 384 43.72 11.45 -0.06
CA ILE A 384 43.36 12.85 0.21
C ILE A 384 42.79 13.49 -1.05
N GLY A 385 41.58 14.05 -0.93
CA GLY A 385 40.91 14.80 -1.99
C GLY A 385 40.62 16.24 -1.57
N PRO A 386 40.54 17.19 -2.51
CA PRO A 386 39.99 18.51 -2.24
C PRO A 386 38.47 18.43 -2.03
N VAL A 387 38.00 18.99 -0.92
CA VAL A 387 36.60 18.93 -0.47
C VAL A 387 36.08 20.33 -0.19
N ILE A 388 34.82 20.61 -0.55
CA ILE A 388 34.11 21.83 -0.16
C ILE A 388 32.92 21.41 0.70
N ILE A 389 32.81 21.99 1.90
CA ILE A 389 31.66 21.80 2.79
C ILE A 389 30.87 23.10 2.83
N ARG A 390 29.60 23.05 2.41
CA ARG A 390 28.66 24.17 2.39
C ARG A 390 27.46 23.86 3.27
N LEU A 391 27.00 24.88 3.97
CA LEU A 391 25.73 24.89 4.68
C LEU A 391 24.88 26.01 4.11
N ALA A 392 23.62 25.70 3.79
CA ALA A 392 22.63 26.65 3.33
C ALA A 392 21.33 26.47 4.13
N ALA A 393 20.70 27.59 4.48
CA ALA A 393 19.43 27.62 5.19
C ALA A 393 18.53 28.70 4.58
N SER A 394 17.24 28.42 4.58
CA SER A 394 16.18 29.30 4.09
C SER A 394 15.04 29.33 5.10
N ALA A 395 14.48 30.51 5.32
CA ALA A 395 13.35 30.71 6.22
C ALA A 395 12.56 31.97 5.84
N PRO A 396 11.36 32.21 6.39
CA PRO A 396 10.59 33.42 6.09
C PRO A 396 11.27 34.72 6.58
N THR A 397 12.25 34.63 7.49
CA THR A 397 12.98 35.80 8.01
C THR A 397 14.47 35.53 8.11
N LYS A 398 15.28 36.58 7.93
CA LYS A 398 16.75 36.48 8.00
C LYS A 398 17.25 35.98 9.35
N ALA A 399 16.64 36.45 10.45
CA ALA A 399 17.00 36.02 11.80
C ALA A 399 16.79 34.50 11.98
N ARG A 400 15.69 33.96 11.43
CA ARG A 400 15.41 32.53 11.47
C ARG A 400 16.35 31.73 10.57
N ALA A 401 16.65 32.21 9.36
CA ALA A 401 17.62 31.56 8.48
C ALA A 401 19.02 31.49 9.11
N GLU A 402 19.45 32.55 9.80
CA GLU A 402 20.71 32.57 10.54
C GLU A 402 20.71 31.66 11.78
N ASP A 403 19.57 31.50 12.46
CA ASP A 403 19.38 30.55 13.57
C ASP A 403 19.47 29.10 13.09
N ILE A 404 18.76 28.74 12.01
CA ILE A 404 18.87 27.42 11.38
C ILE A 404 20.33 27.15 10.98
N LEU A 405 20.99 28.10 10.31
CA LEU A 405 22.40 27.97 9.95
C LEU A 405 23.31 27.78 11.17
N GLY A 406 23.06 28.50 12.26
CA GLY A 406 23.80 28.33 13.52
C GLY A 406 23.64 26.93 14.11
N ASN A 407 22.42 26.40 14.09
CA ASN A 407 22.12 25.04 14.54
C ASN A 407 22.79 23.96 13.66
N LEU A 408 22.92 24.19 12.35
CA LEU A 408 23.66 23.28 11.45
C LEU A 408 25.19 23.33 11.65
N ILE A 409 25.74 24.47 12.03
CA ILE A 409 27.18 24.63 12.31
C ILE A 409 27.57 23.94 13.62
N ALA A 410 26.72 24.03 14.65
CA ALA A 410 27.07 23.60 16.02
C ALA A 410 27.55 22.13 16.15
N PRO A 411 26.94 21.12 15.49
CA PRO A 411 27.42 19.74 15.54
C PRO A 411 28.87 19.55 15.08
N PHE A 412 29.41 20.44 14.22
CA PHE A 412 30.74 20.24 13.67
C PHE A 412 31.87 20.29 14.73
N ASN A 413 31.61 20.90 15.90
CA ASN A 413 32.56 20.92 17.03
C ASN A 413 32.89 19.50 17.54
N GLN A 414 32.05 18.50 17.26
CA GLN A 414 32.33 17.12 17.67
C GLN A 414 33.55 16.54 16.94
N TYR A 415 33.85 17.03 15.74
CA TYR A 415 34.95 16.58 14.88
C TYR A 415 36.31 17.18 15.26
N ASP A 416 36.31 18.12 16.20
CA ASP A 416 37.51 18.79 16.67
C ASP A 416 38.45 17.78 17.33
N ASP A 417 39.68 17.69 16.82
CA ASP A 417 40.76 16.95 17.46
C ASP A 417 41.73 17.92 18.13
N PRO A 418 41.88 17.90 19.48
CA PRO A 418 42.84 18.73 20.19
C PRO A 418 44.30 18.57 19.75
N LYS A 419 44.65 17.41 19.15
CA LYS A 419 45.99 17.15 18.60
C LYS A 419 46.07 17.41 17.09
N GLY A 420 44.92 17.46 16.42
CA GLY A 420 44.79 17.56 14.97
C GLY A 420 44.27 18.94 14.55
N ASN A 421 43.11 18.97 13.91
CA ASN A 421 42.48 20.17 13.36
C ASN A 421 40.99 20.26 13.75
N HIS A 422 40.39 21.41 13.50
CA HIS A 422 38.96 21.66 13.72
C HIS A 422 38.37 22.57 12.64
N PHE A 423 37.05 22.55 12.50
CA PHE A 423 36.33 23.34 11.50
C PHE A 423 36.07 24.77 11.97
N VAL A 424 36.28 25.72 11.07
CA VAL A 424 35.90 27.13 11.23
C VAL A 424 34.97 27.50 10.09
N PHE A 425 33.69 27.75 10.40
CA PHE A 425 32.71 28.17 9.41
C PHE A 425 32.76 29.67 9.17
N LYS A 426 32.91 30.06 7.89
CA LYS A 426 32.83 31.45 7.45
C LYS A 426 31.45 31.71 6.87
N LYS A 427 30.69 32.59 7.53
CA LYS A 427 29.38 33.05 7.02
C LYS A 427 29.59 33.87 5.75
N VAL A 428 28.78 33.61 4.73
CA VAL A 428 28.84 34.32 3.45
C VAL A 428 28.18 35.68 3.61
N SER A 429 28.85 36.74 3.15
CA SER A 429 28.30 38.10 3.21
C SER A 429 27.12 38.27 2.24
N SER A 430 26.21 39.20 2.55
CA SER A 430 25.02 39.47 1.71
C SER A 430 25.37 39.86 0.26
N TRP A 431 26.54 40.46 0.01
CA TRP A 431 26.98 40.83 -1.34
C TRP A 431 27.38 39.61 -2.20
N GLY A 432 27.87 38.53 -1.58
CA GLY A 432 28.30 37.31 -2.27
C GLY A 432 27.29 36.16 -2.18
N LEU A 433 26.25 36.29 -1.36
CA LEU A 433 25.33 35.22 -1.00
C LEU A 433 24.65 34.58 -2.22
N ASN A 434 24.05 35.37 -3.11
CA ASN A 434 23.35 34.82 -4.27
C ASN A 434 24.27 34.06 -5.22
N SER A 435 25.50 34.54 -5.43
CA SER A 435 26.47 33.80 -6.25
C SER A 435 26.87 32.48 -5.58
N PHE A 436 27.04 32.49 -4.26
CA PHE A 436 27.38 31.29 -3.50
C PHE A 436 26.24 30.27 -3.50
N LEU A 437 24.99 30.71 -3.32
CA LEU A 437 23.81 29.84 -3.37
C LEU A 437 23.59 29.26 -4.76
N ARG A 438 23.86 30.04 -5.82
CA ARG A 438 23.86 29.50 -7.19
C ARG A 438 24.92 28.42 -7.38
N ASP A 439 26.14 28.64 -6.88
CA ASP A 439 27.20 27.63 -6.96
C ASP A 439 26.88 26.39 -6.11
N PHE A 440 26.08 26.54 -5.04
CA PHE A 440 25.51 25.45 -4.25
C PHE A 440 24.47 24.65 -5.07
N SER A 441 23.46 25.30 -5.67
CA SER A 441 22.42 24.64 -6.48
C SER A 441 23.01 23.87 -7.66
N PHE A 442 23.96 24.49 -8.36
CA PHE A 442 24.65 23.87 -9.49
C PHE A 442 25.78 22.92 -9.05
N ARG A 443 26.01 22.71 -7.75
CA ARG A 443 27.10 21.86 -7.22
C ARG A 443 28.47 22.19 -7.81
N ILE A 444 28.71 23.46 -8.12
CA ILE A 444 29.94 23.93 -8.78
C ILE A 444 31.12 23.79 -7.81
N PHE A 445 32.19 23.13 -8.23
CA PHE A 445 33.42 23.04 -7.45
C PHE A 445 34.31 24.28 -7.66
N ASP A 446 34.43 25.12 -6.63
CA ASP A 446 35.34 26.26 -6.63
C ASP A 446 36.52 26.02 -5.67
N SER A 447 37.70 25.86 -6.26
CA SER A 447 38.95 25.56 -5.55
C SER A 447 39.32 26.57 -4.47
N SER A 448 38.82 27.81 -4.50
CA SER A 448 39.11 28.78 -3.44
C SER A 448 38.48 28.43 -2.08
N TYR A 449 37.44 27.58 -2.08
CA TYR A 449 36.80 27.08 -0.86
C TYR A 449 37.24 25.67 -0.49
N ALA A 450 38.13 25.06 -1.26
CA ALA A 450 38.52 23.66 -1.08
C ALA A 450 39.46 23.48 0.11
N ILE A 451 39.16 22.51 0.96
CA ILE A 451 40.00 22.01 2.03
C ILE A 451 40.40 20.55 1.73
N PRO A 452 41.67 20.16 1.91
CA PRO A 452 42.09 18.78 1.67
C PRO A 452 41.71 17.89 2.84
N LEU A 453 40.79 16.96 2.60
CA LEU A 453 40.36 15.93 3.56
C LEU A 453 40.64 14.54 2.99
N ASN A 454 41.02 13.60 3.85
CA ASN A 454 41.13 12.21 3.46
C ASN A 454 39.75 11.51 3.49
N LEU A 455 39.63 10.36 2.83
CA LEU A 455 38.34 9.67 2.73
C LEU A 455 37.77 9.28 4.10
N SER A 456 38.63 8.93 5.06
CA SER A 456 38.21 8.60 6.42
C SER A 456 37.58 9.81 7.15
N GLU A 457 38.16 11.01 6.98
CA GLU A 457 37.59 12.27 7.47
C GLU A 457 36.27 12.64 6.78
N ILE A 458 36.11 12.29 5.50
CA ILE A 458 34.82 12.48 4.80
C ILE A 458 33.77 11.49 5.36
N THR A 459 34.16 10.24 5.60
CA THR A 459 33.31 9.19 6.17
C THR A 459 32.81 9.53 7.57
N SER A 460 33.61 10.21 8.41
CA SER A 460 33.13 10.66 9.72
C SER A 460 32.07 11.76 9.62
N LEU A 461 32.09 12.56 8.55
CA LEU A 461 31.08 13.59 8.30
C LEU A 461 29.81 13.04 7.65
N TYR A 462 29.97 12.08 6.73
CA TYR A 462 28.87 11.53 5.94
C TYR A 462 29.13 10.07 5.60
N HIS A 463 28.18 9.20 5.91
CA HIS A 463 28.20 7.78 5.53
C HIS A 463 26.75 7.29 5.40
N PHE A 464 26.52 6.24 4.63
CA PHE A 464 25.15 5.69 4.49
C PHE A 464 24.89 4.67 5.60
N THR A 465 23.96 4.94 6.53
CA THR A 465 23.72 4.09 7.71
C THR A 465 22.62 3.06 7.47
N ALA A 466 22.77 1.80 7.88
CA ALA A 466 21.72 0.78 7.76
C ALA A 466 20.46 1.06 8.62
N GLU A 467 20.56 1.98 9.57
CA GLU A 467 19.46 2.43 10.42
C GLU A 467 18.91 3.74 9.88
N ARG A 468 17.59 3.79 9.64
CA ARG A 468 16.89 5.04 9.34
C ARG A 468 17.02 5.95 10.56
N VAL A 469 17.79 7.02 10.42
CA VAL A 469 17.92 8.04 11.46
C VAL A 469 16.69 8.94 11.39
N HIS A 470 15.67 8.62 12.18
CA HIS A 470 14.44 9.40 12.25
C HIS A 470 14.57 10.54 13.27
N THR A 471 14.49 11.78 12.79
CA THR A 471 14.29 12.94 13.65
C THR A 471 12.82 13.00 14.11
N SER A 472 12.60 12.72 15.40
CA SER A 472 11.34 12.84 16.16
C SER A 472 10.30 11.72 16.08
N ARG A 473 9.49 11.67 17.15
CA ARG A 473 8.59 10.59 17.59
C ARG A 473 7.27 10.56 16.81
N GLU A 474 6.97 11.62 16.05
CA GLU A 474 5.77 11.75 15.23
C GLU A 474 5.87 11.08 13.85
N LEU A 475 7.06 10.67 13.39
CA LEU A 475 7.23 9.92 12.12
C LEU A 475 7.26 8.39 12.33
N LYS A 476 6.41 7.89 13.21
CA LYS A 476 6.03 6.47 13.33
C LYS A 476 5.20 5.97 12.12
N ARG A 477 5.44 6.54 10.93
CA ARG A 477 4.90 6.04 9.66
C ARG A 477 6.04 5.42 8.90
N SER A 478 6.45 4.23 9.34
CA SER A 478 7.35 3.39 8.55
C SER A 478 6.66 3.12 7.21
N PHE A 479 7.28 3.51 6.10
CA PHE A 479 6.95 2.88 4.82
C PHE A 479 7.00 1.37 5.03
N ALA A 480 5.87 0.69 4.81
CA ALA A 480 5.80 -0.75 5.01
C ALA A 480 6.94 -1.43 4.27
N LYS A 481 7.61 -2.34 4.97
CA LYS A 481 8.61 -3.22 4.38
C LYS A 481 8.05 -3.79 3.08
N GLN A 482 8.80 -3.66 1.99
CA GLN A 482 8.43 -4.23 0.69
C GLN A 482 9.27 -5.48 0.46
N ALA A 483 8.63 -6.55 0.02
CA ALA A 483 9.31 -7.79 -0.34
C ALA A 483 8.81 -8.27 -1.71
N PRO A 484 9.69 -8.79 -2.55
CA PRO A 484 9.34 -9.17 -3.91
C PRO A 484 8.41 -10.37 -3.92
N ALA A 485 7.46 -10.37 -4.85
CA ALA A 485 6.71 -11.55 -5.22
C ALA A 485 7.66 -12.66 -5.71
N PRO A 486 7.35 -13.95 -5.45
CA PRO A 486 8.02 -15.09 -6.06
C PRO A 486 8.19 -14.93 -7.58
N VAL A 487 9.31 -15.42 -8.11
CA VAL A 487 9.60 -15.38 -9.55
C VAL A 487 8.66 -16.30 -10.31
N GLU A 488 8.40 -17.49 -9.76
CA GLU A 488 7.40 -18.40 -10.27
C GLU A 488 6.03 -17.92 -9.80
N MET A 489 5.26 -17.36 -10.72
CA MET A 489 3.86 -16.98 -10.51
C MET A 489 2.98 -17.80 -11.45
N PRO A 490 1.77 -18.20 -11.01
CA PRO A 490 0.82 -18.84 -11.89
C PRO A 490 0.43 -17.87 -13.02
N GLY A 491 0.25 -18.41 -14.23
CA GLY A 491 -0.25 -17.64 -15.38
C GLY A 491 -1.77 -17.66 -15.52
N ASP A 492 -2.46 -18.45 -14.68
CA ASP A 492 -3.90 -18.68 -14.68
C ASP A 492 -4.57 -18.11 -13.42
N GLY A 493 -5.91 -18.10 -13.42
CA GLY A 493 -6.71 -17.66 -12.27
C GLY A 493 -7.04 -16.17 -12.30
N ILE A 494 -6.95 -15.53 -11.14
CA ILE A 494 -7.33 -14.12 -10.95
C ILE A 494 -6.16 -13.29 -10.42
N VAL A 495 -6.18 -12.00 -10.67
CA VAL A 495 -5.17 -11.08 -10.13
C VAL A 495 -5.58 -10.62 -8.73
N LEU A 496 -4.77 -10.95 -7.72
CA LEU A 496 -4.97 -10.50 -6.34
C LEU A 496 -4.59 -9.02 -6.15
N GLY A 497 -3.59 -8.56 -6.89
CA GLY A 497 -3.00 -7.25 -6.70
C GLY A 497 -1.72 -7.07 -7.49
N VAL A 498 -0.96 -6.04 -7.13
CA VAL A 498 0.33 -5.72 -7.71
C VAL A 498 1.38 -5.79 -6.61
N ASN A 499 2.47 -6.52 -6.85
CA ASN A 499 3.68 -6.40 -6.06
C ASN A 499 4.52 -5.29 -6.67
N ARG A 500 4.84 -4.28 -5.86
CA ARG A 500 5.75 -3.20 -6.21
C ARG A 500 7.03 -3.39 -5.40
N TYR A 501 8.12 -3.69 -6.08
CA TYR A 501 9.42 -3.90 -5.44
C TYR A 501 10.54 -3.27 -6.30
N GLY A 502 11.23 -2.28 -5.75
CA GLY A 502 12.16 -1.45 -6.52
C GLY A 502 11.43 -0.64 -7.60
N ALA A 503 11.91 -0.70 -8.84
CA ALA A 503 11.27 -0.10 -10.01
C ALA A 503 10.31 -1.06 -10.74
N GLU A 504 10.19 -2.31 -10.27
CA GLU A 504 9.37 -3.32 -10.93
C GLU A 504 7.95 -3.37 -10.33
N GLU A 505 6.96 -3.35 -11.21
CA GLU A 505 5.57 -3.66 -10.88
C GLU A 505 5.19 -4.99 -11.51
N ARG A 506 4.77 -5.96 -10.69
CA ARG A 506 4.38 -7.30 -11.15
C ARG A 506 2.95 -7.63 -10.69
N PRO A 507 2.04 -8.00 -11.59
CA PRO A 507 0.72 -8.49 -11.20
C PRO A 507 0.86 -9.84 -10.50
N VAL A 508 0.19 -9.99 -9.36
CA VAL A 508 0.20 -11.22 -8.55
C VAL A 508 -1.05 -12.01 -8.88
N HIS A 509 -0.86 -13.18 -9.47
CA HIS A 509 -1.94 -14.08 -9.85
C HIS A 509 -2.18 -15.13 -8.76
N PHE A 510 -3.44 -15.52 -8.59
CA PHE A 510 -3.87 -16.58 -7.70
C PHE A 510 -4.44 -17.72 -8.54
N GLY A 511 -3.61 -18.75 -8.74
CA GLY A 511 -3.88 -19.86 -9.64
C GLY A 511 -5.13 -20.65 -9.26
N VAL A 512 -5.84 -21.17 -10.26
CA VAL A 512 -7.16 -21.80 -10.08
C VAL A 512 -7.08 -23.00 -9.12
N SER A 513 -6.02 -23.80 -9.25
CA SER A 513 -5.82 -24.99 -8.42
C SER A 513 -5.49 -24.68 -6.95
N ASP A 514 -4.75 -23.60 -6.70
CA ASP A 514 -4.33 -23.17 -5.37
C ASP A 514 -5.49 -22.54 -4.60
N ARG A 515 -6.42 -21.88 -5.30
CA ARG A 515 -7.64 -21.32 -4.71
C ARG A 515 -8.53 -22.37 -4.05
N LEU A 516 -8.48 -23.64 -4.46
CA LEU A 516 -9.18 -24.73 -3.78
C LEU A 516 -8.64 -25.02 -2.37
N ARG A 517 -7.49 -24.44 -1.99
CA ARG A 517 -6.96 -24.47 -0.62
C ARG A 517 -7.34 -23.24 0.20
N HIS A 518 -8.38 -22.52 -0.23
CA HIS A 518 -8.99 -21.41 0.47
C HIS A 518 -8.09 -20.18 0.58
N CYS A 519 -8.69 -19.05 0.96
CA CYS A 519 -8.01 -17.80 1.19
C CYS A 519 -8.46 -17.18 2.50
N TYR A 520 -7.50 -16.78 3.32
CA TYR A 520 -7.72 -16.14 4.60
C TYR A 520 -7.29 -14.68 4.55
N VAL A 521 -8.22 -13.77 4.81
CA VAL A 521 -7.98 -12.32 4.80
C VAL A 521 -8.23 -11.73 6.19
N ILE A 522 -7.26 -10.99 6.72
CA ILE A 522 -7.37 -10.36 8.05
C ILE A 522 -6.88 -8.91 8.01
N GLY A 523 -7.49 -8.05 8.83
CA GLY A 523 -7.08 -6.66 8.98
C GLY A 523 -8.16 -5.78 9.59
N GLN A 524 -7.76 -4.64 10.16
CA GLN A 524 -8.68 -3.67 10.74
C GLN A 524 -9.66 -3.08 9.70
N THR A 525 -10.73 -2.44 10.17
CA THR A 525 -11.69 -1.73 9.31
C THR A 525 -11.01 -0.65 8.48
N GLY A 526 -11.45 -0.48 7.22
CA GLY A 526 -10.91 0.55 6.32
C GLY A 526 -9.52 0.27 5.74
N THR A 527 -8.92 -0.89 6.02
CA THR A 527 -7.57 -1.23 5.54
C THR A 527 -7.52 -1.76 4.11
N GLY A 528 -8.65 -2.18 3.52
CA GLY A 528 -8.72 -2.62 2.12
C GLY A 528 -9.22 -4.05 1.87
N LYS A 529 -9.57 -4.81 2.92
CA LYS A 529 -10.11 -6.19 2.81
C LYS A 529 -11.26 -6.31 1.81
N THR A 530 -12.30 -5.51 1.99
CA THR A 530 -13.52 -5.56 1.17
C THR A 530 -13.23 -5.19 -0.30
N GLY A 531 -12.29 -4.26 -0.53
CA GLY A 531 -11.81 -3.95 -1.87
C GLY A 531 -11.09 -5.14 -2.53
N LEU A 532 -10.30 -5.91 -1.79
CA LEU A 532 -9.70 -7.14 -2.29
C LEU A 532 -10.77 -8.20 -2.64
N LEU A 533 -11.72 -8.46 -1.73
CA LEU A 533 -12.80 -9.42 -1.94
C LEU A 533 -13.64 -9.06 -3.20
N LYS A 534 -14.07 -7.80 -3.33
CA LYS A 534 -14.83 -7.33 -4.50
C LYS A 534 -14.05 -7.52 -5.81
N ASN A 535 -12.75 -7.18 -5.83
CA ASN A 535 -11.91 -7.42 -7.01
C ASN A 535 -11.85 -8.90 -7.40
N MET A 536 -11.79 -9.82 -6.43
CA MET A 536 -11.80 -11.26 -6.69
C MET A 536 -13.16 -11.72 -7.24
N ILE A 537 -14.26 -11.32 -6.59
CA ILE A 537 -15.63 -11.69 -6.97
C ILE A 537 -15.95 -11.24 -8.41
N ILE A 538 -15.60 -9.99 -8.75
CA ILE A 538 -15.87 -9.42 -10.08
C ILE A 538 -15.10 -10.20 -11.16
N GLN A 539 -13.85 -10.58 -10.89
CA GLN A 539 -13.05 -11.38 -11.83
C GLN A 539 -13.65 -12.77 -12.03
N ASP A 540 -14.10 -13.44 -10.97
CA ASP A 540 -14.74 -14.75 -11.07
C ASP A 540 -16.04 -14.70 -11.88
N ILE A 541 -16.87 -13.70 -11.63
CA ILE A 541 -18.11 -13.50 -12.39
C ILE A 541 -17.79 -13.30 -13.88
N LYS A 542 -16.78 -12.47 -14.20
CA LYS A 542 -16.33 -12.23 -15.58
C LYS A 542 -15.72 -13.48 -16.23
N ASN A 543 -15.07 -14.33 -15.46
CA ASN A 543 -14.51 -15.61 -15.92
C ASN A 543 -15.57 -16.69 -16.17
N GLY A 544 -16.84 -16.42 -15.85
CA GLY A 544 -17.92 -17.41 -16.00
C GLY A 544 -18.03 -18.37 -14.82
N ASP A 545 -17.39 -18.07 -13.69
CA ASP A 545 -17.41 -18.92 -12.51
C ASP A 545 -18.66 -18.66 -11.63
N GLY A 546 -18.95 -19.64 -10.78
CA GLY A 546 -20.02 -19.57 -9.79
C GLY A 546 -19.50 -19.00 -8.48
N VAL A 547 -20.23 -18.03 -7.92
CA VAL A 547 -19.84 -17.35 -6.69
C VAL A 547 -21.01 -17.22 -5.73
N ALA A 548 -20.70 -17.25 -4.44
CA ALA A 548 -21.59 -16.78 -3.39
C ALA A 548 -20.89 -15.69 -2.59
N PHE A 549 -21.56 -14.58 -2.33
CA PHE A 549 -21.08 -13.53 -1.43
C PHE A 549 -22.08 -13.26 -0.32
N ILE A 550 -21.63 -13.44 0.93
CA ILE A 550 -22.42 -13.19 2.13
C ILE A 550 -21.86 -11.95 2.82
N ASP A 551 -22.66 -10.89 2.86
CA ASP A 551 -22.25 -9.58 3.42
C ASP A 551 -23.26 -9.10 4.49
N PRO A 552 -22.83 -8.91 5.75
CA PRO A 552 -23.67 -8.34 6.80
C PRO A 552 -23.88 -6.82 6.72
N HIS A 553 -23.20 -6.12 5.82
CA HIS A 553 -23.29 -4.66 5.68
C HIS A 553 -24.18 -4.22 4.50
N GLY A 554 -24.23 -5.01 3.42
CA GLY A 554 -25.16 -4.89 2.31
C GLY A 554 -24.72 -3.92 1.21
N ASN A 555 -23.90 -2.91 1.52
CA ASN A 555 -23.45 -1.91 0.55
C ASN A 555 -22.53 -2.52 -0.52
N ASP A 556 -21.68 -3.48 -0.15
CA ASP A 556 -20.67 -4.03 -1.04
C ASP A 556 -21.26 -4.94 -2.12
N ILE A 557 -22.47 -5.46 -1.89
CA ILE A 557 -23.21 -6.24 -2.88
C ILE A 557 -23.69 -5.38 -4.05
N GLU A 558 -24.03 -4.11 -3.82
CA GLU A 558 -24.48 -3.25 -4.91
C GLU A 558 -23.39 -2.99 -5.93
N ASP A 559 -22.15 -2.80 -5.47
CA ASP A 559 -20.97 -2.71 -6.33
C ASP A 559 -20.78 -3.99 -7.17
N VAL A 560 -20.98 -5.16 -6.55
CA VAL A 560 -20.89 -6.45 -7.27
C VAL A 560 -21.99 -6.56 -8.32
N LEU A 561 -23.24 -6.20 -7.98
CA LEU A 561 -24.37 -6.19 -8.91
C LEU A 561 -24.12 -5.28 -10.11
N ALA A 562 -23.55 -4.09 -9.87
CA ALA A 562 -23.21 -3.12 -10.92
C ALA A 562 -22.11 -3.63 -11.88
N ALA A 563 -21.31 -4.62 -11.46
CA ALA A 563 -20.26 -5.21 -12.26
C ALA A 563 -20.67 -6.51 -12.98
N ILE A 564 -21.92 -6.95 -12.85
CA ILE A 564 -22.41 -8.19 -13.49
C ILE A 564 -22.57 -7.96 -14.99
N PRO A 565 -21.94 -8.79 -15.85
CA PRO A 565 -22.09 -8.66 -17.28
C PRO A 565 -23.51 -9.08 -17.72
N PRO A 566 -24.10 -8.41 -18.73
CA PRO A 566 -25.50 -8.63 -19.12
C PRO A 566 -25.88 -10.08 -19.43
N GLU A 567 -24.96 -10.86 -20.01
CA GLU A 567 -25.15 -12.28 -20.33
C GLU A 567 -25.32 -13.18 -19.09
N ARG A 568 -24.85 -12.74 -17.92
CA ARG A 568 -24.99 -13.45 -16.63
C ARG A 568 -26.17 -12.95 -15.79
N ALA A 569 -26.97 -12.00 -16.28
CA ALA A 569 -28.08 -11.42 -15.50
C ALA A 569 -29.09 -12.46 -14.96
N LYS A 570 -29.34 -13.54 -15.72
CA LYS A 570 -30.23 -14.64 -15.32
C LYS A 570 -29.61 -15.64 -14.34
N ASP A 571 -28.31 -15.51 -14.07
CA ASP A 571 -27.61 -16.34 -13.10
C ASP A 571 -27.61 -15.72 -11.70
N VAL A 572 -28.12 -14.49 -11.57
CA VAL A 572 -28.12 -13.71 -10.32
C VAL A 572 -29.27 -14.14 -9.42
N ILE A 573 -28.92 -14.50 -8.20
CA ILE A 573 -29.83 -14.73 -7.09
C ILE A 573 -29.47 -13.71 -6.01
N TYR A 574 -30.23 -12.62 -5.96
CA TYR A 574 -30.10 -11.59 -4.94
C TYR A 574 -31.07 -11.90 -3.80
N PHE A 575 -30.55 -12.46 -2.72
CA PHE A 575 -31.29 -12.78 -1.50
C PHE A 575 -31.25 -11.59 -0.54
N ASP A 576 -32.37 -10.88 -0.43
CA ASP A 576 -32.58 -9.77 0.50
C ASP A 576 -33.82 -10.06 1.36
N PRO A 577 -33.65 -10.63 2.56
CA PRO A 577 -34.75 -10.94 3.47
C PRO A 577 -35.57 -9.71 3.87
N ALA A 578 -34.96 -8.53 3.89
CA ALA A 578 -35.65 -7.29 4.23
C ALA A 578 -36.55 -6.77 3.10
N TYR A 579 -36.55 -7.42 1.93
CA TYR A 579 -37.56 -7.22 0.89
C TYR A 579 -38.79 -8.09 1.14
N THR A 580 -39.69 -7.59 1.99
CA THR A 580 -40.83 -8.37 2.51
C THR A 580 -41.98 -8.54 1.52
N ALA A 581 -42.04 -7.77 0.43
CA ALA A 581 -43.11 -7.89 -0.56
C ALA A 581 -43.08 -9.26 -1.27
N ARG A 582 -41.87 -9.79 -1.50
CA ARG A 582 -41.68 -11.12 -2.07
C ARG A 582 -40.65 -11.94 -1.28
N PRO A 583 -41.03 -12.49 -0.11
CA PRO A 583 -40.08 -13.21 0.73
C PRO A 583 -39.55 -14.46 0.02
N MET A 584 -38.24 -14.63 0.05
CA MET A 584 -37.57 -15.85 -0.42
C MET A 584 -37.45 -16.82 0.76
N GLY A 585 -38.06 -17.99 0.64
CA GLY A 585 -37.97 -19.04 1.66
C GLY A 585 -36.54 -19.54 1.85
N LEU A 586 -36.14 -19.78 3.09
CA LEU A 586 -34.88 -20.41 3.45
C LEU A 586 -35.13 -21.43 4.58
N ASN A 587 -35.39 -22.67 4.18
CA ASN A 587 -35.72 -23.72 5.13
C ASN A 587 -34.48 -24.50 5.58
N MET A 588 -34.03 -24.26 6.80
CA MET A 588 -32.89 -24.99 7.38
C MET A 588 -33.15 -26.50 7.51
N LEU A 589 -34.39 -26.91 7.79
CA LEU A 589 -34.74 -28.32 8.01
C LEU A 589 -34.90 -29.12 6.71
N GLU A 590 -34.91 -28.45 5.56
CA GLU A 590 -35.00 -29.09 4.26
C GLU A 590 -33.76 -29.94 3.95
N TYR A 591 -33.97 -31.17 3.46
CA TYR A 591 -32.92 -32.10 3.05
C TYR A 591 -33.37 -32.89 1.82
N ASP A 592 -32.41 -33.48 1.11
CA ASP A 592 -32.72 -34.39 0.00
C ASP A 592 -33.33 -35.69 0.55
N ARG A 593 -34.61 -35.91 0.24
CA ARG A 593 -35.35 -37.10 0.67
C ARG A 593 -34.77 -38.41 0.10
N ALA A 594 -34.01 -38.36 -0.99
CA ALA A 594 -33.28 -39.52 -1.51
C ALA A 594 -32.09 -39.92 -0.63
N ARG A 595 -31.69 -39.07 0.32
CA ARG A 595 -30.57 -39.24 1.26
C ARG A 595 -31.01 -39.05 2.72
N PRO A 596 -31.83 -39.96 3.28
CA PRO A 596 -32.39 -39.80 4.63
C PRO A 596 -31.35 -39.71 5.75
N GLU A 597 -30.11 -40.14 5.52
CA GLU A 597 -29.01 -39.99 6.46
C GLU A 597 -28.61 -38.52 6.71
N MET A 598 -28.95 -37.59 5.79
CA MET A 598 -28.70 -36.16 5.95
C MET A 598 -29.48 -35.55 7.12
N LYS A 599 -30.56 -36.20 7.59
CA LYS A 599 -31.36 -35.73 8.74
C LYS A 599 -30.50 -35.50 9.97
N THR A 600 -29.56 -36.40 10.26
CA THR A 600 -28.66 -36.28 11.41
C THR A 600 -27.81 -35.02 11.30
N PHE A 601 -27.25 -34.75 10.12
CA PHE A 601 -26.47 -33.54 9.86
C PHE A 601 -27.31 -32.27 10.04
N VAL A 602 -28.56 -32.26 9.56
CA VAL A 602 -29.49 -31.14 9.76
C VAL A 602 -29.73 -30.90 11.25
N VAL A 603 -30.01 -31.96 12.03
CA VAL A 603 -30.25 -31.84 13.48
C VAL A 603 -29.02 -31.30 14.21
N ASP A 604 -27.83 -31.81 13.90
CA ASP A 604 -26.56 -31.37 14.50
C ASP A 604 -26.24 -29.91 14.17
N GLU A 605 -26.42 -29.51 12.91
CA GLU A 605 -26.18 -28.13 12.48
C GLU A 605 -27.18 -27.16 13.10
N VAL A 606 -28.48 -27.49 13.12
CA VAL A 606 -29.50 -26.63 13.76
C VAL A 606 -29.14 -26.42 15.23
N TYR A 607 -28.72 -27.47 15.94
CA TYR A 607 -28.21 -27.36 17.30
C TYR A 607 -26.97 -26.44 17.39
N GLY A 608 -25.99 -26.63 16.50
CA GLY A 608 -24.79 -25.82 16.43
C GLY A 608 -25.06 -24.34 16.19
N ILE A 609 -26.00 -24.02 15.29
CA ILE A 609 -26.46 -22.66 14.98
C ILE A 609 -27.07 -22.01 16.22
N PHE A 610 -28.02 -22.67 16.88
CA PHE A 610 -28.66 -22.10 18.08
C PHE A 610 -27.68 -21.96 19.23
N ARG A 611 -26.78 -22.92 19.43
CA ARG A 611 -25.71 -22.81 20.42
C ARG A 611 -24.80 -21.62 20.15
N LYS A 612 -24.49 -21.32 18.88
CA LYS A 612 -23.69 -20.15 18.49
C LYS A 612 -24.45 -18.83 18.70
N LEU A 613 -25.74 -18.80 18.35
CA LEU A 613 -26.60 -17.60 18.48
C LEU A 613 -26.86 -17.17 19.92
N TYR A 614 -26.77 -18.12 20.87
CA TYR A 614 -27.00 -17.91 22.30
C TYR A 614 -25.76 -18.25 23.13
N ALA A 615 -24.57 -18.08 22.54
CA ALA A 615 -23.30 -18.35 23.21
C ALA A 615 -23.05 -17.47 24.44
N ASP A 616 -23.77 -16.35 24.57
CA ASP A 616 -23.81 -15.45 25.72
C ASP A 616 -24.55 -16.03 26.94
N VAL A 617 -25.34 -17.10 26.75
CA VAL A 617 -26.03 -17.82 27.83
C VAL A 617 -25.73 -19.33 27.73
N PRO A 618 -24.50 -19.78 28.00
CA PRO A 618 -24.11 -21.20 27.87
C PRO A 618 -24.94 -22.14 28.75
N GLU A 619 -25.34 -21.67 29.93
CA GLU A 619 -26.19 -22.41 30.86
C GLU A 619 -27.55 -22.72 30.23
N ALA A 620 -27.95 -21.94 29.21
CA ALA A 620 -29.20 -22.17 28.49
C ALA A 620 -29.21 -23.52 27.70
N PHE A 621 -28.02 -24.08 27.42
CA PHE A 621 -27.82 -25.26 26.56
C PHE A 621 -27.32 -26.47 27.37
N GLY A 622 -27.86 -26.69 28.58
CA GLY A 622 -27.55 -27.86 29.39
C GLY A 622 -28.04 -29.19 28.78
N PRO A 623 -27.68 -30.35 29.38
CA PRO A 623 -28.01 -31.67 28.84
C PRO A 623 -29.51 -31.91 28.59
N MET A 624 -30.36 -31.33 29.46
CA MET A 624 -31.83 -31.41 29.31
C MET A 624 -32.33 -30.65 28.08
N PHE A 625 -31.81 -29.43 27.84
CA PHE A 625 -32.12 -28.67 26.63
C PHE A 625 -31.74 -29.49 25.40
N GLU A 626 -30.50 -29.98 25.36
CA GLU A 626 -29.99 -30.74 24.22
C GLU A 626 -30.84 -31.98 23.93
N GLN A 627 -31.23 -32.73 24.97
CA GLN A 627 -32.06 -33.92 24.81
C GLN A 627 -33.43 -33.61 24.21
N TYR A 628 -34.17 -32.65 24.78
CA TYR A 628 -35.51 -32.30 24.29
C TYR A 628 -35.47 -31.61 22.93
N TYR A 629 -34.52 -30.71 22.73
CA TYR A 629 -34.29 -30.01 21.47
C TYR A 629 -34.03 -30.99 20.33
N ARG A 630 -33.03 -31.88 20.50
CA ARG A 630 -32.66 -32.84 19.45
C ARG A 630 -33.83 -33.75 19.09
N ASN A 631 -34.56 -34.27 20.08
CA ASN A 631 -35.72 -35.12 19.83
C ASN A 631 -36.88 -34.37 19.18
N ALA A 632 -37.05 -33.08 19.44
CA ALA A 632 -38.07 -32.26 18.76
C ALA A 632 -37.70 -31.98 17.31
N VAL A 633 -36.48 -31.49 17.04
CA VAL A 633 -36.01 -31.26 15.67
C VAL A 633 -36.05 -32.56 14.87
N GLN A 634 -35.58 -33.66 15.45
CA GLN A 634 -35.57 -34.94 14.76
C GLN A 634 -36.98 -35.48 14.49
N LEU A 635 -37.93 -35.31 15.43
CA LEU A 635 -39.33 -35.67 15.19
C LEU A 635 -39.96 -34.86 14.05
N VAL A 636 -39.64 -33.56 13.94
CA VAL A 636 -40.11 -32.69 12.85
C VAL A 636 -39.52 -33.10 11.50
N VAL A 637 -38.24 -33.47 11.47
CA VAL A 637 -37.51 -33.84 10.24
C VAL A 637 -37.86 -35.27 9.76
N GLU A 638 -38.34 -36.15 10.66
CA GLU A 638 -38.75 -37.51 10.30
C GLU A 638 -40.02 -37.57 9.44
N ASP A 639 -40.93 -36.61 9.62
CA ASP A 639 -42.17 -36.51 8.84
C ASP A 639 -42.23 -35.16 8.11
N PRO A 640 -41.58 -35.01 6.95
CA PRO A 640 -41.59 -33.75 6.22
C PRO A 640 -42.91 -33.45 5.50
N ASP A 641 -43.80 -34.43 5.33
CA ASP A 641 -45.06 -34.26 4.59
C ASP A 641 -46.12 -33.49 5.38
N THR A 642 -46.02 -33.48 6.71
CA THR A 642 -46.89 -32.70 7.60
C THR A 642 -46.21 -31.40 8.09
N GLY A 643 -45.24 -30.91 7.32
CA GLY A 643 -44.49 -29.67 7.57
C GLY A 643 -43.15 -29.90 8.27
N SER A 644 -42.08 -29.29 7.77
CA SER A 644 -40.73 -29.42 8.35
C SER A 644 -39.99 -28.11 8.28
N THR A 645 -40.37 -27.17 9.14
CA THR A 645 -39.74 -25.85 9.27
C THR A 645 -39.48 -25.52 10.73
N PHE A 646 -38.89 -24.35 11.00
CA PHE A 646 -38.72 -23.89 12.38
C PHE A 646 -40.04 -23.63 13.11
N VAL A 647 -41.15 -23.45 12.39
CA VAL A 647 -42.49 -23.29 12.98
C VAL A 647 -42.95 -24.56 13.68
N GLU A 648 -42.63 -25.72 13.13
CA GLU A 648 -43.10 -27.00 13.67
C GLU A 648 -42.37 -27.42 14.96
N ILE A 649 -41.16 -26.92 15.22
CA ILE A 649 -40.39 -27.30 16.41
C ILE A 649 -41.11 -26.88 17.70
N PRO A 650 -41.50 -25.60 17.90
CA PRO A 650 -42.32 -25.21 19.06
C PRO A 650 -43.66 -25.93 19.13
N ARG A 651 -44.30 -26.22 17.98
CA ARG A 651 -45.60 -26.88 17.92
C ARG A 651 -45.57 -28.29 18.51
N VAL A 652 -44.47 -29.03 18.36
CA VAL A 652 -44.32 -30.37 18.97
C VAL A 652 -44.44 -30.31 20.50
N PHE A 653 -44.01 -29.21 21.12
CA PHE A 653 -44.14 -29.02 22.57
C PHE A 653 -45.54 -28.57 22.97
N ALA A 654 -46.10 -27.60 22.25
CA ALA A 654 -47.35 -26.94 22.63
C ALA A 654 -48.64 -27.67 22.19
N ASP A 655 -48.61 -28.40 21.07
CA ASP A 655 -49.78 -29.04 20.48
C ASP A 655 -49.64 -30.57 20.52
N THR A 656 -50.37 -31.18 21.47
CA THR A 656 -50.40 -32.63 21.66
C THR A 656 -50.99 -33.37 20.45
N ALA A 657 -51.96 -32.79 19.73
CA ALA A 657 -52.54 -33.43 18.54
C ALA A 657 -51.51 -33.47 17.41
N PHE A 658 -50.80 -32.37 17.18
CA PHE A 658 -49.72 -32.30 16.20
C PHE A 658 -48.54 -33.21 16.56
N ARG A 659 -48.13 -33.24 17.84
CA ARG A 659 -47.09 -34.18 18.31
C ARG A 659 -47.48 -35.63 18.04
N ASN A 660 -48.73 -36.01 18.34
CA ASN A 660 -49.24 -37.35 18.09
C ASN A 660 -49.29 -37.71 16.59
N LEU A 661 -49.63 -36.74 15.73
CA LEU A 661 -49.57 -36.89 14.27
C LEU A 661 -48.13 -37.22 13.82
N LYS A 662 -47.14 -36.42 14.24
CA LYS A 662 -45.72 -36.68 13.93
C LYS A 662 -45.25 -38.03 14.46
N LEU A 663 -45.63 -38.39 15.68
CA LEU A 663 -45.26 -39.68 16.29
C LEU A 663 -45.88 -40.88 15.56
N ALA A 664 -47.06 -40.73 14.94
CA ALA A 664 -47.68 -41.79 14.14
C ALA A 664 -46.89 -42.10 12.86
N HIS A 665 -46.18 -41.10 12.31
CA HIS A 665 -45.36 -41.24 11.11
C HIS A 665 -43.86 -41.48 11.40
N CYS A 666 -43.42 -41.25 12.64
CA CYS A 666 -42.02 -41.43 13.03
C CYS A 666 -41.62 -42.92 13.05
N LYS A 667 -40.66 -43.28 12.20
CA LYS A 667 -40.15 -44.66 12.09
C LYS A 667 -39.07 -45.00 13.12
N ASN A 668 -38.49 -44.00 13.77
CA ASN A 668 -37.39 -44.20 14.72
C ASN A 668 -37.93 -44.57 16.11
N PRO A 669 -37.76 -45.82 16.58
CA PRO A 669 -38.33 -46.27 17.85
C PRO A 669 -37.75 -45.56 19.07
N ILE A 670 -36.53 -45.04 18.98
CA ILE A 670 -35.86 -44.33 20.08
C ILE A 670 -36.54 -42.98 20.32
N ILE A 671 -36.87 -42.25 19.25
CA ILE A 671 -37.59 -40.97 19.34
C ILE A 671 -39.01 -41.20 19.87
N VAL A 672 -39.69 -42.23 19.37
CA VAL A 672 -41.03 -42.59 19.84
C VAL A 672 -41.01 -42.96 21.32
N GLN A 673 -40.01 -43.72 21.77
CA GLN A 673 -39.82 -44.06 23.17
C GLN A 673 -39.58 -42.81 24.02
N PHE A 674 -38.70 -41.90 23.59
CA PHE A 674 -38.43 -40.65 24.30
C PHE A 674 -39.72 -39.88 24.55
N TRP A 675 -40.51 -39.61 23.51
CA TRP A 675 -41.73 -38.82 23.68
C TRP A 675 -42.77 -39.53 24.55
N ARG A 676 -43.07 -40.81 24.29
CA ARG A 676 -44.15 -41.54 24.97
C ARG A 676 -43.80 -42.02 26.39
N LYS A 677 -42.52 -42.23 26.70
CA LYS A 677 -42.07 -42.86 27.96
C LYS A 677 -41.21 -41.95 28.84
N ILE A 678 -40.60 -40.92 28.27
CA ILE A 678 -39.73 -40.01 29.02
C ILE A 678 -40.42 -38.65 29.11
N ALA A 679 -40.64 -37.97 27.99
CA ALA A 679 -41.16 -36.60 27.97
C ALA A 679 -42.58 -36.47 28.53
N GLU A 680 -43.52 -37.31 28.09
CA GLU A 680 -44.93 -37.25 28.54
C GLU A 680 -45.15 -37.84 29.94
N GLN A 681 -44.21 -38.65 30.44
CA GLN A 681 -44.32 -39.31 31.75
C GLN A 681 -43.46 -38.62 32.83
N ALA A 682 -42.67 -37.62 32.46
CA ALA A 682 -41.82 -36.87 33.40
C ALA A 682 -42.67 -36.03 34.38
N GLN A 683 -42.32 -36.09 35.66
CA GLN A 683 -42.93 -35.30 36.74
C GLN A 683 -41.88 -34.39 37.39
N GLY A 684 -42.26 -33.19 37.81
CA GLY A 684 -41.36 -32.21 38.44
C GLY A 684 -40.55 -31.39 37.44
N ASP A 685 -39.30 -31.02 37.79
CA ASP A 685 -38.42 -30.16 36.98
C ASP A 685 -38.12 -30.66 35.54
N PRO A 686 -38.17 -31.96 35.19
CA PRO A 686 -38.05 -32.39 33.80
C PRO A 686 -39.40 -32.51 33.06
N SER A 687 -40.52 -32.01 33.63
CA SER A 687 -41.82 -32.09 32.95
C SER A 687 -41.83 -31.28 31.65
N LEU A 688 -42.62 -31.76 30.68
CA LEU A 688 -42.76 -31.11 29.39
C LEU A 688 -43.30 -29.67 29.51
N GLU A 689 -44.16 -29.41 30.50
CA GLU A 689 -44.70 -28.07 30.81
C GLU A 689 -43.60 -27.08 31.24
N ASN A 690 -42.59 -27.55 31.98
CA ASN A 690 -41.49 -26.71 32.45
C ASN A 690 -40.44 -26.48 31.37
N VAL A 691 -40.15 -27.49 30.55
CA VAL A 691 -39.11 -27.44 29.51
C VAL A 691 -39.58 -26.73 28.24
N ALA A 692 -40.89 -26.79 27.92
CA ALA A 692 -41.42 -26.24 26.67
C ALA A 692 -41.15 -24.73 26.49
N PRO A 693 -41.53 -23.83 27.42
CA PRO A 693 -41.31 -22.38 27.23
C PRO A 693 -39.85 -22.02 27.05
N TYR A 694 -38.98 -22.77 27.72
CA TYR A 694 -37.54 -22.59 27.66
C TYR A 694 -36.95 -22.91 26.29
N ILE A 695 -37.47 -23.93 25.59
CA ILE A 695 -37.05 -24.26 24.22
C ILE A 695 -37.75 -23.33 23.22
N THR A 696 -39.06 -23.14 23.32
CA THR A 696 -39.84 -22.38 22.32
C THR A 696 -39.41 -20.92 22.26
N SER A 697 -39.08 -20.30 23.40
CA SER A 697 -38.62 -18.90 23.46
C SER A 697 -37.40 -18.61 22.57
N LYS A 698 -36.57 -19.61 22.26
CA LYS A 698 -35.41 -19.46 21.38
C LYS A 698 -35.79 -19.36 19.89
N PHE A 699 -36.93 -19.93 19.52
CA PHE A 699 -37.51 -19.87 18.18
C PHE A 699 -38.48 -18.71 18.02
N ASP A 700 -39.25 -18.38 19.05
CA ASP A 700 -40.29 -17.33 19.04
C ASP A 700 -39.73 -15.97 18.61
N VAL A 701 -38.48 -15.66 18.98
CA VAL A 701 -37.79 -14.42 18.56
C VAL A 701 -37.74 -14.27 17.03
N PHE A 702 -37.61 -15.38 16.30
CA PHE A 702 -37.58 -15.38 14.83
C PHE A 702 -38.98 -15.53 14.23
N LEU A 703 -39.84 -16.35 14.85
CA LEU A 703 -41.18 -16.62 14.37
C LEU A 703 -42.15 -15.45 14.59
N THR A 704 -41.90 -14.56 15.55
CA THR A 704 -42.71 -13.37 15.77
C THR A 704 -42.26 -12.16 14.93
N ASN A 705 -41.07 -12.23 14.33
CA ASN A 705 -40.51 -11.15 13.53
C ASN A 705 -41.09 -11.17 12.10
N ASP A 706 -41.72 -10.07 11.66
CA ASP A 706 -42.41 -9.96 10.37
C ASP A 706 -41.54 -10.12 9.12
N ILE A 707 -40.22 -9.94 9.25
CA ILE A 707 -39.26 -10.14 8.16
C ILE A 707 -38.83 -11.61 8.12
N MET A 708 -38.45 -12.16 9.27
CA MET A 708 -37.91 -13.51 9.37
C MET A 708 -38.98 -14.58 9.23
N ARG A 709 -40.17 -14.36 9.80
CA ARG A 709 -41.25 -15.33 9.86
C ARG A 709 -41.60 -15.86 8.46
N PRO A 710 -41.84 -15.03 7.41
CA PRO A 710 -42.09 -15.53 6.06
C PRO A 710 -40.88 -16.24 5.42
N VAL A 711 -39.65 -15.94 5.84
CA VAL A 711 -38.43 -16.57 5.28
C VAL A 711 -38.25 -17.99 5.82
N VAL A 712 -38.41 -18.19 7.13
CA VAL A 712 -38.11 -19.49 7.78
C VAL A 712 -39.32 -20.43 7.94
N SER A 713 -40.53 -19.98 7.58
CA SER A 713 -41.78 -20.77 7.68
C SER A 713 -42.18 -21.48 6.39
N GLN A 714 -41.52 -21.17 5.28
CA GLN A 714 -41.75 -21.84 4.01
C GLN A 714 -41.13 -23.24 4.03
N GLU A 715 -41.87 -24.25 3.55
CA GLU A 715 -41.42 -25.65 3.59
C GLU A 715 -40.31 -25.95 2.59
N LYS A 716 -40.24 -25.17 1.51
CA LYS A 716 -39.19 -25.26 0.51
C LYS A 716 -38.40 -23.97 0.48
N SER A 717 -37.10 -24.08 0.36
CA SER A 717 -36.23 -22.94 0.08
C SER A 717 -36.52 -22.40 -1.33
N ALA A 718 -36.34 -21.10 -1.52
CA ALA A 718 -36.56 -20.42 -2.79
C ALA A 718 -35.57 -20.87 -3.89
N PHE A 719 -34.46 -21.48 -3.49
CA PHE A 719 -33.39 -21.92 -4.37
C PHE A 719 -32.72 -23.18 -3.84
N ASP A 720 -32.22 -24.00 -4.76
CA ASP A 720 -31.43 -25.19 -4.48
C ASP A 720 -29.93 -24.86 -4.50
N PHE A 721 -29.24 -25.05 -3.38
CA PHE A 721 -27.83 -24.73 -3.23
C PHE A 721 -26.93 -25.61 -4.10
N ARG A 722 -27.34 -26.85 -4.36
CA ARG A 722 -26.59 -27.76 -5.24
C ARG A 722 -26.70 -27.30 -6.68
N GLU A 723 -27.89 -26.90 -7.13
CA GLU A 723 -28.08 -26.32 -8.46
C GLU A 723 -27.33 -24.99 -8.62
N ILE A 724 -27.30 -24.15 -7.59
CA ILE A 724 -26.51 -22.91 -7.58
C ILE A 724 -25.04 -23.21 -7.84
N MET A 725 -24.49 -24.18 -7.10
CA MET A 725 -23.07 -24.50 -7.19
C MET A 725 -22.71 -25.19 -8.51
N ASP A 726 -23.52 -26.16 -8.96
CA ASP A 726 -23.26 -26.95 -10.18
C ASP A 726 -23.56 -26.15 -11.46
N GLY A 727 -24.56 -25.27 -11.41
CA GLY A 727 -24.95 -24.38 -12.50
C GLY A 727 -24.14 -23.08 -12.57
N LYS A 728 -23.08 -22.94 -11.74
CA LYS A 728 -22.23 -21.75 -11.66
C LYS A 728 -23.01 -20.44 -11.51
N LYS A 729 -24.02 -20.42 -10.62
CA LYS A 729 -24.85 -19.23 -10.37
C LYS A 729 -24.10 -18.18 -9.54
N ILE A 730 -24.67 -16.97 -9.50
CA ILE A 730 -24.16 -15.83 -8.74
C ILE A 730 -25.12 -15.57 -7.58
N PHE A 731 -24.76 -16.02 -6.39
CA PHE A 731 -25.59 -15.87 -5.19
C PHE A 731 -25.09 -14.70 -4.32
N LEU A 732 -25.94 -13.70 -4.11
CA LEU A 732 -25.58 -12.50 -3.35
C LEU A 732 -26.56 -12.34 -2.19
N ALA A 733 -26.10 -12.51 -0.96
CA ALA A 733 -26.93 -12.44 0.24
C ALA A 733 -26.70 -11.12 0.99
N ASN A 734 -27.65 -10.19 0.84
CA ASN A 734 -27.66 -8.94 1.58
C ASN A 734 -28.27 -9.16 2.97
N LEU A 735 -27.40 -9.28 3.97
CA LEU A 735 -27.80 -9.49 5.36
C LEU A 735 -27.59 -8.23 6.21
N SER A 736 -27.80 -7.04 5.63
CA SER A 736 -27.61 -5.74 6.28
C SER A 736 -28.13 -5.72 7.73
N LYS A 737 -27.19 -5.69 8.70
CA LYS A 737 -27.47 -5.67 10.15
C LYS A 737 -28.39 -4.51 10.54
N GLY A 738 -28.27 -3.36 9.87
CA GLY A 738 -29.12 -2.20 10.12
C GLY A 738 -30.59 -2.40 9.75
N ARG A 739 -30.90 -3.32 8.82
CA ARG A 739 -32.28 -3.63 8.39
C ARG A 739 -32.85 -4.85 9.11
N LEU A 740 -32.01 -5.86 9.38
CA LEU A 740 -32.45 -7.15 9.92
C LEU A 740 -32.27 -7.26 11.44
N GLY A 741 -31.36 -6.50 12.04
CA GLY A 741 -30.86 -6.73 13.38
C GLY A 741 -29.81 -7.83 13.44
N GLU A 742 -28.97 -7.79 14.47
CA GLU A 742 -27.78 -8.65 14.60
C GLU A 742 -28.15 -10.14 14.67
N ARG A 743 -29.09 -10.52 15.56
CA ARG A 743 -29.46 -11.91 15.77
C ARG A 743 -30.06 -12.57 14.53
N ASN A 744 -30.88 -11.84 13.76
CA ASN A 744 -31.45 -12.31 12.50
C ASN A 744 -30.39 -12.47 11.41
N THR A 745 -29.48 -11.48 11.30
CA THR A 745 -28.34 -11.52 10.38
C THR A 745 -27.48 -12.75 10.63
N SER A 746 -27.12 -12.99 11.90
CA SER A 746 -26.33 -14.15 12.30
C SER A 746 -27.05 -15.47 11.98
N LEU A 747 -28.34 -15.59 12.29
CA LEU A 747 -29.11 -16.81 11.99
C LEU A 747 -29.09 -17.11 10.48
N LEU A 748 -29.44 -16.12 9.65
CA LEU A 748 -29.50 -16.30 8.21
C LEU A 748 -28.14 -16.63 7.61
N GLY A 749 -27.08 -15.92 8.01
CA GLY A 749 -25.74 -16.20 7.52
C GLY A 749 -25.24 -17.58 7.93
N LEU A 750 -25.51 -18.01 9.17
CA LEU A 750 -25.21 -19.37 9.63
C LEU A 750 -25.95 -20.43 8.80
N ILE A 751 -27.26 -20.25 8.54
CA ILE A 751 -28.03 -21.17 7.70
C ILE A 751 -27.48 -21.22 6.28
N LEU A 752 -27.19 -20.06 5.67
CA LEU A 752 -26.66 -19.98 4.31
C LEU A 752 -25.32 -20.71 4.19
N VAL A 753 -24.39 -20.45 5.11
CA VAL A 753 -23.09 -21.15 5.15
C VAL A 753 -23.34 -22.65 5.28
N SER A 754 -24.08 -23.11 6.30
CA SER A 754 -24.35 -24.54 6.49
C SER A 754 -24.99 -25.19 5.26
N LYS A 755 -25.89 -24.52 4.55
CA LYS A 755 -26.50 -25.04 3.31
C LYS A 755 -25.51 -25.16 2.15
N PHE A 756 -24.63 -24.19 1.95
CA PHE A 756 -23.53 -24.31 0.98
C PHE A 756 -22.59 -25.46 1.33
N LEU A 757 -22.29 -25.66 2.62
CA LEU A 757 -21.46 -26.78 3.08
C LEU A 757 -22.15 -28.13 2.81
N GLN A 758 -23.45 -28.25 3.10
CA GLN A 758 -24.26 -29.43 2.79
C GLN A 758 -24.27 -29.74 1.29
N ALA A 759 -24.50 -28.72 0.46
CA ALA A 759 -24.49 -28.85 -0.99
C ALA A 759 -23.11 -29.26 -1.52
N ALA A 760 -22.03 -28.79 -0.90
CA ALA A 760 -20.68 -29.26 -1.21
C ALA A 760 -20.50 -30.75 -0.88
N PHE A 761 -20.88 -31.19 0.33
CA PHE A 761 -20.76 -32.60 0.71
C PHE A 761 -21.58 -33.53 -0.18
N SER A 762 -22.76 -33.11 -0.63
CA SER A 762 -23.59 -33.92 -1.54
C SER A 762 -22.92 -34.16 -2.90
N ARG A 763 -21.87 -33.40 -3.26
CA ARG A 763 -21.10 -33.60 -4.51
C ARG A 763 -20.28 -34.87 -4.53
N VAL A 764 -20.09 -35.55 -3.40
CA VAL A 764 -19.26 -36.77 -3.26
C VAL A 764 -19.60 -37.87 -4.26
N ASP A 765 -20.87 -37.99 -4.67
CA ASP A 765 -21.33 -39.06 -5.56
C ASP A 765 -21.30 -38.71 -7.06
N THR A 766 -20.82 -37.51 -7.42
CA THR A 766 -20.85 -37.02 -8.80
C THR A 766 -19.73 -37.65 -9.61
N LYS A 767 -20.08 -38.30 -10.73
CA LYS A 767 -19.11 -38.80 -11.72
C LYS A 767 -18.89 -37.74 -12.80
N GLY A 768 -17.73 -37.08 -12.80
CA GLY A 768 -17.37 -36.04 -13.78
C GLY A 768 -16.48 -34.95 -13.19
N ASP A 769 -16.06 -33.97 -14.01
CA ASP A 769 -15.38 -32.78 -13.50
C ASP A 769 -16.41 -31.78 -12.98
N LEU A 770 -16.39 -31.57 -11.66
CA LEU A 770 -17.26 -30.63 -10.97
C LEU A 770 -16.72 -29.20 -11.12
N PRO A 771 -17.59 -28.20 -11.37
CA PRO A 771 -17.16 -26.82 -11.42
C PRO A 771 -16.72 -26.33 -10.03
N ILE A 772 -15.70 -25.48 -10.02
CA ILE A 772 -15.28 -24.78 -8.81
C ILE A 772 -16.35 -23.74 -8.47
N PHE A 773 -16.72 -23.70 -7.19
CA PHE A 773 -17.61 -22.69 -6.65
C PHE A 773 -16.89 -21.90 -5.56
N TYR A 774 -16.96 -20.57 -5.63
CA TYR A 774 -16.25 -19.68 -4.71
C TYR A 774 -17.22 -19.05 -3.71
N LEU A 775 -17.05 -19.37 -2.43
CA LEU A 775 -17.84 -18.83 -1.32
C LEU A 775 -17.05 -17.76 -0.58
N TYR A 776 -17.46 -16.51 -0.77
CA TYR A 776 -16.93 -15.32 -0.13
C TYR A 776 -17.76 -14.96 1.09
N ILE A 777 -17.10 -14.84 2.24
CA ILE A 777 -17.74 -14.51 3.51
C ILE A 777 -17.00 -13.34 4.15
N ASP A 778 -17.62 -12.16 4.14
CA ASP A 778 -17.13 -11.04 4.94
C ASP A 778 -17.61 -11.16 6.39
N GLU A 779 -16.81 -10.65 7.32
CA GLU A 779 -17.03 -10.79 8.77
C GLU A 779 -17.37 -12.23 9.19
N PHE A 780 -16.54 -13.17 8.70
CA PHE A 780 -16.67 -14.63 8.82
C PHE A 780 -16.95 -15.13 10.23
N GLN A 781 -16.45 -14.46 11.27
CA GLN A 781 -16.68 -14.82 12.67
C GLN A 781 -18.18 -14.91 13.05
N ASN A 782 -19.03 -14.14 12.36
CA ASN A 782 -20.46 -14.10 12.64
C ASN A 782 -21.19 -15.34 12.11
N PHE A 783 -20.59 -16.03 11.15
CA PHE A 783 -21.23 -17.09 10.36
C PHE A 783 -20.51 -18.44 10.46
N ALA A 784 -19.58 -18.57 11.39
CA ALA A 784 -18.78 -19.78 11.56
C ALA A 784 -19.29 -20.67 12.69
N THR A 785 -19.51 -21.95 12.37
CA THR A 785 -19.74 -23.04 13.32
C THR A 785 -18.51 -23.95 13.37
N PRO A 786 -18.38 -24.83 14.39
CA PRO A 786 -17.25 -25.77 14.46
C PRO A 786 -17.11 -26.71 13.25
N SER A 787 -18.18 -26.96 12.49
CA SER A 787 -18.14 -27.82 11.29
C SER A 787 -17.35 -27.21 10.12
N ILE A 788 -17.07 -25.90 10.16
CA ILE A 788 -16.22 -25.24 9.17
C ILE A 788 -14.80 -25.83 9.13
N GLY A 789 -14.30 -26.35 10.26
CA GLY A 789 -12.98 -26.96 10.31
C GLY A 789 -12.86 -28.19 9.41
N THR A 790 -13.89 -29.04 9.40
CA THR A 790 -13.96 -30.21 8.51
C THR A 790 -13.97 -29.78 7.04
N ILE A 791 -14.73 -28.73 6.72
CA ILE A 791 -14.79 -28.18 5.36
C ILE A 791 -13.42 -27.63 4.94
N LEU A 792 -12.75 -26.83 5.77
CA LEU A 792 -11.44 -26.27 5.43
C LEU A 792 -10.39 -27.36 5.17
N SER A 793 -10.52 -28.54 5.79
CA SER A 793 -9.65 -29.69 5.55
C SER A 793 -10.05 -30.55 4.33
N GLU A 794 -11.33 -30.62 3.97
CA GLU A 794 -11.83 -31.57 2.96
C GLU A 794 -12.40 -30.95 1.67
N ALA A 795 -12.73 -29.66 1.66
CA ALA A 795 -13.52 -29.01 0.62
C ALA A 795 -12.91 -29.06 -0.79
N ARG A 796 -11.60 -29.28 -0.90
CA ARG A 796 -10.92 -29.53 -2.18
C ARG A 796 -11.56 -30.68 -2.97
N LYS A 797 -12.02 -31.74 -2.29
CA LYS A 797 -12.70 -32.89 -2.93
C LYS A 797 -14.05 -32.51 -3.54
N TYR A 798 -14.70 -31.49 -2.98
CA TYR A 798 -16.04 -31.03 -3.35
C TYR A 798 -16.03 -29.79 -4.26
N LYS A 799 -14.83 -29.35 -4.69
CA LYS A 799 -14.61 -28.15 -5.54
C LYS A 799 -15.24 -26.88 -4.95
N LEU A 800 -15.28 -26.78 -3.62
CA LEU A 800 -15.69 -25.57 -2.91
C LEU A 800 -14.44 -24.82 -2.45
N SER A 801 -14.33 -23.55 -2.78
CA SER A 801 -13.26 -22.65 -2.34
C SER A 801 -13.84 -21.58 -1.42
N LEU A 802 -13.35 -21.49 -0.20
CA LEU A 802 -13.74 -20.46 0.76
C LEU A 802 -12.75 -19.29 0.73
N VAL A 803 -13.28 -18.07 0.69
CA VAL A 803 -12.53 -16.84 0.90
C VAL A 803 -13.16 -16.14 2.10
N ILE A 804 -12.44 -16.16 3.23
CA ILE A 804 -12.96 -15.73 4.53
C ILE A 804 -12.22 -14.48 5.00
N ALA A 805 -12.98 -13.46 5.43
CA ALA A 805 -12.44 -12.22 5.95
C ALA A 805 -12.96 -11.92 7.36
N HIS A 806 -12.09 -11.43 8.25
CA HIS A 806 -12.50 -10.85 9.53
C HIS A 806 -11.49 -9.80 10.04
N GLN A 807 -11.80 -9.14 11.16
CA GLN A 807 -11.02 -7.99 11.62
C GLN A 807 -9.85 -8.35 12.54
N PHE A 808 -10.10 -9.19 13.54
CA PHE A 808 -9.11 -9.58 14.54
C PHE A 808 -9.29 -11.05 14.96
N ILE A 809 -8.22 -11.70 15.38
CA ILE A 809 -8.15 -13.16 15.61
C ILE A 809 -8.98 -13.58 16.81
N ALA A 810 -9.05 -12.73 17.84
CA ALA A 810 -9.82 -13.00 19.04
C ALA A 810 -11.34 -13.15 18.80
N GLN A 811 -11.86 -12.79 17.62
CA GLN A 811 -13.26 -13.04 17.26
C GLN A 811 -13.56 -14.50 16.92
N LEU A 812 -12.52 -15.29 16.60
CA LEU A 812 -12.68 -16.69 16.27
C LEU A 812 -12.52 -17.55 17.52
N ASP A 813 -13.44 -18.50 17.68
CA ASP A 813 -13.27 -19.57 18.67
C ASP A 813 -11.98 -20.35 18.38
N GLU A 814 -11.30 -20.83 19.42
CA GLU A 814 -9.97 -21.46 19.32
C GLU A 814 -9.90 -22.56 18.26
N LYS A 815 -10.87 -23.47 18.25
CA LYS A 815 -10.94 -24.57 17.25
C LYS A 815 -11.07 -24.06 15.81
N ILE A 816 -11.82 -22.96 15.60
CA ILE A 816 -12.02 -22.36 14.29
C ILE A 816 -10.75 -21.64 13.86
N ARG A 817 -10.14 -20.85 14.75
CA ARG A 817 -8.85 -20.19 14.52
C ARG A 817 -7.78 -21.19 14.09
N ASP A 818 -7.63 -22.28 14.84
CA ASP A 818 -6.59 -23.28 14.58
C ASP A 818 -6.84 -24.00 13.25
N ALA A 819 -8.12 -24.28 12.92
CA ALA A 819 -8.48 -24.86 11.63
C ALA A 819 -8.20 -23.91 10.45
N VAL A 820 -8.47 -22.61 10.60
CA VAL A 820 -8.17 -21.58 9.58
C VAL A 820 -6.66 -21.49 9.36
N VAL A 821 -5.87 -21.35 10.41
CA VAL A 821 -4.41 -21.19 10.29
C VAL A 821 -3.75 -22.46 9.73
N GLY A 822 -4.21 -23.64 10.15
CA GLY A 822 -3.63 -24.92 9.76
C GLY A 822 -4.00 -25.42 8.37
N ASN A 823 -5.21 -25.12 7.87
CA ASN A 823 -5.69 -25.67 6.61
C ASN A 823 -5.74 -24.68 5.44
N VAL A 824 -5.81 -23.37 5.71
CA VAL A 824 -5.88 -22.36 4.65
C VAL A 824 -4.51 -22.10 4.03
N GLY A 825 -4.42 -22.36 2.73
CA GLY A 825 -3.18 -22.32 1.96
C GLY A 825 -2.69 -20.91 1.65
N THR A 826 -3.59 -19.97 1.36
CA THR A 826 -3.22 -18.58 1.04
C THR A 826 -3.69 -17.63 2.13
N LYS A 827 -2.80 -16.77 2.61
CA LYS A 827 -3.07 -15.79 3.68
C LYS A 827 -2.73 -14.38 3.21
N ALA A 828 -3.62 -13.42 3.45
CA ALA A 828 -3.41 -11.99 3.19
C ALA A 828 -3.71 -11.18 4.45
N ALA A 829 -2.68 -10.62 5.06
CA ALA A 829 -2.81 -9.77 6.25
C ALA A 829 -2.64 -8.30 5.87
N PHE A 830 -3.70 -7.51 6.02
CA PHE A 830 -3.65 -6.06 6.03
C PHE A 830 -3.19 -5.57 7.41
N ARG A 831 -3.20 -4.25 7.63
CA ARG A 831 -2.87 -3.68 8.94
C ARG A 831 -3.73 -4.29 10.05
N VAL A 832 -3.07 -4.80 11.08
CA VAL A 832 -3.68 -5.46 12.25
C VAL A 832 -3.24 -4.80 13.56
N GLY A 833 -3.94 -5.10 14.67
CA GLY A 833 -3.56 -4.66 16.00
C GLY A 833 -2.39 -5.46 16.57
N THR A 834 -1.81 -5.01 17.68
CA THR A 834 -0.60 -5.58 18.29
C THR A 834 -0.71 -7.07 18.61
N THR A 835 -1.80 -7.49 19.27
CA THR A 835 -2.01 -8.90 19.65
C THR A 835 -2.15 -9.81 18.43
N ASP A 836 -2.86 -9.35 17.40
CA ASP A 836 -2.99 -10.10 16.14
C ASP A 836 -1.65 -10.16 15.39
N ALA A 837 -0.89 -9.06 15.39
CA ALA A 837 0.41 -8.99 14.74
C ALA A 837 1.42 -9.96 15.37
N GLU A 838 1.44 -10.09 16.70
CA GLU A 838 2.27 -11.07 17.41
C GLU A 838 1.93 -12.52 16.99
N PHE A 839 0.64 -12.82 16.89
CA PHE A 839 0.17 -14.14 16.44
C PHE A 839 0.52 -14.41 14.97
N LEU A 840 0.23 -13.44 14.10
CA LEU A 840 0.38 -13.57 12.65
C LEU A 840 1.83 -13.51 12.19
N ALA A 841 2.73 -12.83 12.90
CA ALA A 841 4.14 -12.73 12.53
C ALA A 841 4.76 -14.11 12.27
N LYS A 842 4.41 -15.12 13.08
CA LYS A 842 4.87 -16.51 12.92
C LYS A 842 4.50 -17.14 11.56
N GLN A 843 3.48 -16.62 10.88
CA GLN A 843 3.06 -17.08 9.55
C GLN A 843 3.81 -16.38 8.40
N PHE A 844 4.47 -15.25 8.68
CA PHE A 844 5.14 -14.41 7.67
C PHE A 844 6.65 -14.25 7.90
N GLU A 845 7.16 -14.77 9.01
CA GLU A 845 8.59 -14.89 9.29
C GLU A 845 9.30 -15.79 8.25
N PRO A 846 10.58 -15.50 7.93
CA PRO A 846 11.42 -14.42 8.46
C PRO A 846 11.25 -13.08 7.72
N VAL A 847 10.31 -12.96 6.77
CA VAL A 847 10.22 -11.79 5.89
C VAL A 847 9.57 -10.61 6.59
N PHE A 848 8.46 -10.83 7.28
CA PHE A 848 7.73 -9.79 7.98
C PHE A 848 7.61 -10.11 9.47
N GLY A 849 7.92 -9.13 10.30
CA GLY A 849 7.74 -9.20 11.75
C GLY A 849 6.46 -8.51 12.22
N GLN A 850 6.26 -8.47 13.53
CA GLN A 850 5.10 -7.85 14.17
C GLN A 850 4.93 -6.37 13.76
N GLN A 851 5.99 -5.56 13.88
CA GLN A 851 5.94 -4.13 13.56
C GLN A 851 5.58 -3.88 12.09
N ASP A 852 5.94 -4.79 11.17
CA ASP A 852 5.59 -4.64 9.75
C ASP A 852 4.07 -4.73 9.57
N LEU A 853 3.43 -5.71 10.21
CA LEU A 853 1.98 -5.94 10.13
C LEU A 853 1.17 -4.83 10.81
N GLU A 854 1.70 -4.21 11.87
CA GLU A 854 1.06 -3.09 12.58
C GLU A 854 1.09 -1.78 11.77
N ASN A 855 2.09 -1.60 10.91
CA ASN A 855 2.35 -0.33 10.21
C ASN A 855 1.97 -0.35 8.73
N LEU A 856 1.29 -1.39 8.24
CA LEU A 856 0.85 -1.46 6.84
C LEU A 856 -0.05 -0.25 6.46
N PRO A 857 0.23 0.42 5.33
CA PRO A 857 -0.68 1.42 4.77
C PRO A 857 -2.03 0.80 4.38
N ASN A 858 -3.05 1.64 4.26
CA ASN A 858 -4.31 1.19 3.68
C ASN A 858 -4.05 0.66 2.25
N ARG A 859 -4.84 -0.32 1.84
CA ARG A 859 -4.78 -1.02 0.55
C ARG A 859 -3.51 -1.82 0.29
N HIS A 860 -2.69 -2.02 1.33
CA HIS A 860 -1.51 -2.86 1.32
C HIS A 860 -1.69 -4.04 2.27
N ALA A 861 -1.24 -5.21 1.83
CA ALA A 861 -1.25 -6.44 2.60
C ALA A 861 0.12 -7.13 2.51
N VAL A 862 0.44 -7.95 3.49
CA VAL A 862 1.44 -9.01 3.39
C VAL A 862 0.73 -10.28 2.93
N CYS A 863 1.22 -10.89 1.87
CA CYS A 863 0.64 -12.11 1.30
C CYS A 863 1.60 -13.29 1.42
N ALA A 864 1.11 -14.39 1.97
CA ALA A 864 1.71 -15.71 1.88
C ALA A 864 0.84 -16.55 0.93
N LEU A 865 1.23 -16.58 -0.34
CA LEU A 865 0.49 -17.24 -1.41
C LEU A 865 0.89 -18.72 -1.49
N LEU A 866 -0.04 -19.58 -1.88
CA LEU A 866 0.30 -20.92 -2.35
C LEU A 866 0.51 -20.86 -3.86
N VAL A 867 1.66 -21.30 -4.35
CA VAL A 867 1.99 -21.35 -5.78
C VAL A 867 2.24 -22.80 -6.17
N ASN A 868 1.40 -23.35 -7.05
CA ASN A 868 1.47 -24.73 -7.52
C ASN A 868 1.52 -25.75 -6.36
N GLY A 869 0.75 -25.49 -5.30
CA GLY A 869 0.70 -26.33 -4.10
C GLY A 869 1.84 -26.12 -3.11
N VAL A 870 2.79 -25.22 -3.37
CA VAL A 870 3.94 -24.93 -2.49
C VAL A 870 3.76 -23.55 -1.84
N PRO A 871 3.93 -23.42 -0.51
CA PRO A 871 3.91 -22.12 0.15
C PRO A 871 5.04 -21.23 -0.38
N ALA A 872 4.67 -20.11 -1.01
CA ALA A 872 5.60 -19.11 -1.43
C ALA A 872 6.15 -18.32 -0.25
N ARG A 873 7.37 -17.79 -0.41
CA ARG A 873 7.94 -16.81 0.52
C ARG A 873 7.00 -15.59 0.60
N PRO A 874 6.64 -15.11 1.80
CA PRO A 874 5.77 -13.96 1.96
C PRO A 874 6.27 -12.71 1.24
N PHE A 875 5.36 -11.91 0.70
CA PHE A 875 5.68 -10.69 -0.06
C PHE A 875 4.65 -9.58 0.16
N SER A 876 4.99 -8.35 -0.22
CA SER A 876 4.08 -7.21 -0.12
C SER A 876 3.10 -7.16 -1.30
N LEU A 877 1.82 -6.91 -1.05
CA LEU A 877 0.77 -6.87 -2.06
C LEU A 877 0.01 -5.54 -1.95
N GLN A 878 -0.14 -4.83 -3.05
CA GLN A 878 -1.05 -3.69 -3.16
C GLN A 878 -2.33 -4.11 -3.90
N THR A 879 -3.48 -3.81 -3.31
CA THR A 879 -4.79 -4.12 -3.92
C THR A 879 -5.06 -3.28 -5.16
N GLN A 880 -5.70 -3.87 -6.16
CA GLN A 880 -6.12 -3.14 -7.37
C GLN A 880 -7.21 -2.10 -7.06
N ASN A 881 -7.31 -1.07 -7.90
CA ASN A 881 -8.47 -0.19 -7.88
C ASN A 881 -9.69 -0.97 -8.36
N LEU A 882 -10.84 -0.73 -7.73
CA LEU A 882 -12.11 -1.23 -8.26
C LEU A 882 -12.41 -0.53 -9.60
N PRO A 883 -13.10 -1.21 -10.53
CA PRO A 883 -13.57 -0.57 -11.74
C PRO A 883 -14.59 0.52 -11.41
N GLU A 884 -14.82 1.42 -12.37
CA GLU A 884 -15.99 2.30 -12.31
C GLU A 884 -17.27 1.48 -12.45
N PHE A 885 -18.27 1.77 -11.63
CA PHE A 885 -19.52 1.03 -11.57
C PHE A 885 -20.65 1.79 -12.23
N ASP A 886 -21.43 1.10 -13.07
CA ASP A 886 -22.71 1.59 -13.57
C ASP A 886 -23.85 0.94 -12.79
N PHE A 887 -24.53 1.74 -11.97
CA PHE A 887 -25.64 1.29 -11.12
C PHE A 887 -26.99 1.27 -11.84
N SER A 888 -27.07 1.68 -13.12
CA SER A 888 -28.33 1.80 -13.85
C SER A 888 -29.10 0.47 -13.98
N THR A 889 -28.38 -0.66 -14.04
CA THR A 889 -28.95 -2.00 -14.20
C THR A 889 -29.33 -2.68 -12.89
N VAL A 890 -28.81 -2.19 -11.76
CA VAL A 890 -28.94 -2.82 -10.44
C VAL A 890 -30.40 -3.00 -10.00
N PRO A 891 -31.30 -1.99 -10.11
CA PRO A 891 -32.71 -2.17 -9.76
C PRO A 891 -33.40 -3.26 -10.58
N GLY A 892 -33.06 -3.37 -11.87
CA GLY A 892 -33.60 -4.39 -12.76
C GLY A 892 -33.17 -5.81 -12.39
N LEU A 893 -31.90 -5.99 -12.01
CA LEU A 893 -31.37 -7.28 -11.53
C LEU A 893 -32.04 -7.73 -10.23
N LYS A 894 -32.22 -6.80 -9.28
CA LYS A 894 -32.92 -7.08 -8.01
C LYS A 894 -34.36 -7.51 -8.27
N GLU A 895 -35.10 -6.74 -9.09
CA GLU A 895 -36.50 -7.06 -9.42
C GLU A 895 -36.65 -8.39 -10.16
N LEU A 896 -35.73 -8.69 -11.09
CA LEU A 896 -35.70 -9.99 -11.78
C LEU A 896 -35.53 -11.14 -10.78
N SER A 897 -34.61 -11.01 -9.82
CA SER A 897 -34.39 -12.00 -8.76
C SER A 897 -35.64 -12.16 -7.88
N TYR A 898 -36.24 -11.06 -7.40
CA TYR A 898 -37.43 -11.11 -6.55
C TYR A 898 -38.63 -11.79 -7.22
N ARG A 899 -38.83 -11.55 -8.52
CA ARG A 899 -39.92 -12.20 -9.26
C ARG A 899 -39.64 -13.66 -9.55
N THR A 900 -38.38 -14.03 -9.75
CA THR A 900 -37.99 -15.40 -10.10
C THR A 900 -38.02 -16.32 -8.88
N TYR A 901 -37.52 -15.86 -7.73
CA TYR A 901 -37.31 -16.70 -6.55
C TYR A 901 -38.23 -16.38 -5.37
N GLY A 902 -38.75 -15.15 -5.29
CA GLY A 902 -39.64 -14.73 -4.20
C GLY A 902 -41.10 -15.13 -4.45
N ARG A 903 -41.83 -15.48 -3.39
CA ARG A 903 -43.28 -15.75 -3.42
C ARG A 903 -44.07 -14.51 -3.01
N ASP A 904 -45.37 -14.45 -3.31
CA ASP A 904 -46.21 -13.38 -2.77
C ASP A 904 -46.32 -13.49 -1.24
N ARG A 905 -46.18 -12.38 -0.52
CA ARG A 905 -46.20 -12.39 0.95
C ARG A 905 -47.51 -12.90 1.52
N GLU A 906 -48.64 -12.51 0.95
CA GLU A 906 -49.97 -12.87 1.46
C GLU A 906 -50.21 -14.37 1.30
N GLU A 907 -49.73 -14.97 0.21
CA GLU A 907 -49.80 -16.42 0.02
C GLU A 907 -49.03 -17.19 1.11
N VAL A 908 -47.83 -16.70 1.48
CA VAL A 908 -46.99 -17.32 2.51
C VAL A 908 -47.62 -17.19 3.90
N GLU A 909 -48.14 -16.01 4.25
CA GLU A 909 -48.79 -15.78 5.54
C GLU A 909 -50.10 -16.59 5.65
N GLU A 910 -50.86 -16.74 4.56
CA GLU A 910 -52.08 -17.54 4.53
C GLU A 910 -51.80 -19.04 4.73
N GLU A 911 -50.74 -19.56 4.11
CA GLU A 911 -50.27 -20.94 4.35
C GLU A 911 -49.95 -21.19 5.82
N MET A 912 -49.27 -20.24 6.45
CA MET A 912 -48.95 -20.32 7.87
C MET A 912 -50.20 -20.23 8.74
N ARG A 913 -51.11 -19.29 8.46
CA ARG A 913 -52.36 -19.14 9.21
C ARG A 913 -53.17 -20.44 9.21
N LYS A 914 -53.28 -21.11 8.06
CA LYS A 914 -53.92 -22.43 7.95
C LYS A 914 -53.26 -23.48 8.84
N LYS A 915 -51.92 -23.48 8.97
CA LYS A 915 -51.20 -24.40 9.87
C LYS A 915 -51.55 -24.17 11.34
N PHE A 916 -51.68 -22.92 11.77
CA PHE A 916 -52.04 -22.59 13.16
C PHE A 916 -53.54 -22.78 13.44
N GLU A 917 -54.43 -22.43 12.50
CA GLU A 917 -55.88 -22.66 12.65
C GLU A 917 -56.20 -24.16 12.78
N ALA A 918 -55.46 -25.04 12.09
CA ALA A 918 -55.58 -26.48 12.24
C ALA A 918 -55.16 -26.99 13.64
N SER A 919 -54.26 -26.28 14.33
CA SER A 919 -53.74 -26.63 15.66
C SER A 919 -54.63 -26.15 16.83
N TYR A 920 -55.21 -24.96 16.71
CA TYR A 920 -55.97 -24.33 17.81
C TYR A 920 -57.49 -24.38 17.64
N GLY A 921 -57.98 -24.95 16.52
CA GLY A 921 -59.38 -24.93 16.13
C GLY A 921 -59.83 -23.54 15.68
N LYS A 922 -60.90 -23.47 14.87
CA LYS A 922 -61.54 -22.19 14.57
C LYS A 922 -62.03 -21.58 15.88
N PRO A 923 -61.83 -20.27 16.13
CA PRO A 923 -62.60 -19.58 17.15
C PRO A 923 -64.08 -19.80 16.83
N THR A 924 -64.85 -20.35 17.76
CA THR A 924 -66.30 -20.41 17.68
C THR A 924 -66.87 -19.00 17.83
N GLY A 925 -66.70 -18.19 16.78
CA GLY A 925 -67.23 -16.84 16.66
C GLY A 925 -68.47 -16.88 15.77
N SER A 926 -69.62 -16.76 16.41
CA SER A 926 -70.96 -16.56 15.87
C SER A 926 -71.02 -15.79 14.53
N THR A 927 -71.72 -16.35 13.56
CA THR A 927 -72.41 -15.58 12.51
C THR A 927 -73.39 -14.61 13.18
N VAL A 928 -72.98 -13.36 13.39
CA VAL A 928 -73.93 -12.29 13.68
C VAL A 928 -74.43 -11.76 12.34
N SER A 929 -75.73 -11.94 12.12
CA SER A 929 -76.47 -11.38 10.99
C SER A 929 -76.38 -9.84 10.96
N PRO A 930 -76.46 -9.17 9.79
CA PRO A 930 -76.19 -7.73 9.63
C PRO A 930 -77.26 -6.77 10.20
N GLN A 931 -77.99 -7.16 11.24
CA GLN A 931 -79.13 -6.41 11.78
C GLN A 931 -78.95 -5.87 13.21
N ALA A 932 -77.78 -6.06 13.84
CA ALA A 932 -77.54 -5.60 15.21
C ALA A 932 -76.48 -4.47 15.32
N ALA A 933 -76.26 -3.71 14.24
CA ALA A 933 -75.29 -2.60 14.21
C ALA A 933 -75.92 -1.20 14.43
N SER A 934 -77.22 -1.09 14.74
CA SER A 934 -77.90 0.20 14.90
C SER A 934 -77.96 0.73 16.35
N ASP A 935 -77.69 -0.09 17.37
CA ASP A 935 -78.08 0.27 18.75
C ASP A 935 -76.91 0.63 19.70
N LEU A 936 -75.69 0.80 19.17
CA LEU A 936 -74.51 1.18 19.97
C LEU A 936 -74.02 2.62 19.74
N GLY A 937 -74.83 3.47 19.10
CA GLY A 937 -74.52 4.89 18.86
C GLY A 937 -74.65 5.82 20.09
N GLY A 938 -75.00 5.31 21.27
CA GLY A 938 -75.34 6.13 22.44
C GLY A 938 -74.26 6.30 23.51
N ALA A 939 -73.12 5.59 23.45
CA ALA A 939 -72.21 5.46 24.60
C ALA A 939 -70.80 6.04 24.41
N LEU A 940 -70.59 6.93 23.43
CA LEU A 940 -69.27 7.56 23.15
C LEU A 940 -69.23 9.09 23.35
N ALA A 941 -70.20 9.67 24.06
CA ALA A 941 -70.30 11.12 24.28
C ALA A 941 -69.56 11.63 25.55
N GLY A 942 -68.53 10.93 26.04
CA GLY A 942 -67.94 11.23 27.35
C GLY A 942 -66.44 11.02 27.52
N LEU A 943 -65.64 10.94 26.45
CA LEU A 943 -64.19 10.85 26.56
C LEU A 943 -63.52 12.17 26.13
N PRO A 944 -62.55 12.70 26.90
CA PRO A 944 -61.88 13.96 26.56
C PRO A 944 -61.02 13.85 25.31
N ASP A 945 -60.89 14.98 24.62
CA ASP A 945 -60.07 15.16 23.41
C ASP A 945 -58.59 14.76 23.67
N PRO A 946 -58.01 13.84 22.87
CA PRO A 946 -56.63 13.37 23.03
C PRO A 946 -55.56 14.45 22.85
N ALA A 947 -55.91 15.67 22.45
CA ALA A 947 -55.00 16.81 22.39
C ALA A 947 -54.59 17.40 23.77
N SER A 948 -55.19 16.97 24.89
CA SER A 948 -54.85 17.49 26.23
C SER A 948 -53.75 16.72 26.97
N LEU A 949 -53.06 15.77 26.32
CA LEU A 949 -52.04 14.92 26.95
C LEU A 949 -50.58 15.29 26.59
N TYR A 950 -50.36 16.43 25.93
CA TYR A 950 -49.03 17.00 25.71
C TYR A 950 -49.00 18.48 26.09
N GLN A 951 -48.84 18.74 27.38
CA GLN A 951 -48.25 19.97 27.94
C GLN A 951 -47.23 19.60 29.00
#